data_AF-A0A1R3RY42-F1
#
_entry.id   AF-A0A1R3RY42-F1
#
_cell.length_a   1.000
_cell.length_b   1.000
_cell.length_c   1.000
_cell.angle_alpha   90.00
_cell.angle_beta   90.00
_cell.angle_gamma   90.00
#
_symmetry.space_group_name_H-M   'P 1'
#
loop_
_entity.id
_entity.type
_entity.pdbx_description
1 polymer ?
#
loop_
_entity_poly.entity_id
_entity_poly.type
_entity_poly.pdbx_seq_one_letter_code
_entity_poly.pdbx_strand_id
1 'polypeptide(L)'
;MEDRRESTVWTLNQTIYWAQLACRNVLADDHLSVSINDTSSDPPVLSWNVTGVQLQDIHGTEQSCTLDFHYKNIFFPTTDYLQVRYWEPAWTNRTQPAHNQGKAFTAQGCDDPYDLYGIVISVNATVGGADSISQLGSEFTSSAGIFGCKVSYRQAEAKVSMHANSSITSIYGYSDTERALATDEFNIDAFQDLLAERAPYTGDMLFIELNQTTGDTTVTELPVISQDLGDLEPLLVLDASTVMTPGEFEAKVTRSVVETFVLTMGRLFNPDQDPASVPAQRQSTQVAISVVSFASWWSEVILAIAIILTVCLIYFYGRRPNILQNDPSSIGAMCSMLTDLFGPSNILGYPQSDFHQFSTRQLRQVLRNCRLRWQQGRLGPRLEIITADAGSPVTLGEQIRTRVDPMPHFLVIPIFIIEFLLLAAVISVMGVTAATLAHDGNFQHLSQSGSSFLQVVTSFLPSIVASAVAALCNSILRNISILEPWVHLQRGMAVARTSVSMNYASQNPWSILKKAVQNRHSLLSLVSFACVANILLTVVAGGLFTQKLTQSYLPSTSLYMNYSDAQFQRPAFAADFTEFDLIQTSITSGVPMLPWMASNYSFVPIKNTDADPDVMYGATTLGIGSDLECTELSISQNLVEEGQSTYWVYRPSHDVSRQCRVNMTALVRPSEAIALSIHFLSPIAESDLDLCQMSTVLVVGRWNYTAESSFTDTNTIALHCEPRMRLQNFSVTFDRRGQVSDIDPVAGTEITSGTMYENATVALGQFNKVFAAIPQSFVGEEPGRNRSYVSSYDWAGFLVARLYRQHEKIVPLKAATLMAESQIVYQWVYSTYFSLWRNMYLVPLETVVSAANATVISNTWTMAPSVPSLVMALVIIALDTLVVLVVFGTRRGRFRGPRMPRSIGAIIPWIAHSRMLDDFRNTYTWTNAKRREHLARLDKRYGFRMFLQADGRWRFAVDEEAVELDDKPPEDPMDGTKAPDVIELRPLAEAGTPPGAES
;
A
#
# COMPACT_ATOMS: atom_id res chain seq x y z
N MET A 1 -14.29 -5.98 9.48
CA MET A 1 -13.42 -4.84 9.81
C MET A 1 -12.00 -5.23 9.42
N GLU A 2 -11.29 -4.67 8.47
CA GLU A 2 -11.50 -3.62 7.46
C GLU A 2 -10.33 -3.84 6.50
N ASP A 3 -10.50 -4.67 5.47
CA ASP A 3 -9.53 -4.69 4.37
C ASP A 3 -10.00 -3.64 3.35
N ARG A 4 -10.02 -2.37 3.79
CA ARG A 4 -10.23 -1.16 2.96
C ARG A 4 -9.01 -0.89 2.06
N ARG A 5 -8.30 -1.94 1.63
CA ARG A 5 -7.16 -1.81 0.72
C ARG A 5 -7.67 -1.81 -0.72
N GLU A 6 -7.59 -0.64 -1.35
CA GLU A 6 -7.93 -0.39 -2.76
C GLU A 6 -7.10 -1.19 -3.78
N SER A 7 -6.12 -1.99 -3.34
CA SER A 7 -5.40 -2.90 -4.23
C SER A 7 -6.23 -4.08 -4.74
N THR A 8 -7.50 -4.19 -4.30
CA THR A 8 -8.43 -5.22 -4.77
C THR A 8 -9.41 -4.62 -5.78
N VAL A 9 -9.33 -5.12 -7.03
CA VAL A 9 -10.23 -4.76 -8.12
C VAL A 9 -11.08 -5.97 -8.42
N TRP A 10 -12.40 -5.80 -8.38
CA TRP A 10 -13.37 -6.79 -8.79
C TRP A 10 -13.70 -6.60 -10.25
N THR A 11 -13.64 -7.66 -11.03
CA THR A 11 -14.08 -7.63 -12.43
C THR A 11 -15.26 -8.57 -12.61
N LEU A 12 -16.38 -8.06 -13.11
CA LEU A 12 -17.58 -8.84 -13.38
C LEU A 12 -18.20 -8.46 -14.72
N ASN A 13 -18.98 -9.37 -15.30
CA ASN A 13 -19.71 -9.09 -16.53
C ASN A 13 -21.09 -8.55 -16.17
N GLN A 14 -21.46 -7.41 -16.76
CA GLN A 14 -22.73 -6.73 -16.56
C GLN A 14 -23.27 -6.19 -17.88
N THR A 15 -24.58 -6.08 -17.98
CA THR A 15 -25.21 -5.38 -19.10
C THR A 15 -25.13 -3.88 -18.87
N ILE A 16 -24.60 -3.15 -19.85
CA ILE A 16 -24.54 -1.68 -19.84
C ILE A 16 -25.55 -1.11 -20.84
N TYR A 17 -26.06 0.08 -20.53
CA TYR A 17 -27.05 0.80 -21.32
C TYR A 17 -26.53 2.21 -21.60
N TRP A 18 -26.67 2.70 -22.82
CA TRP A 18 -26.31 4.07 -23.16
C TRP A 18 -27.16 4.63 -24.29
N ALA A 19 -27.28 5.96 -24.36
CA ALA A 19 -27.84 6.67 -25.48
C ALA A 19 -26.70 7.21 -26.37
N GLN A 20 -26.85 7.08 -27.68
CA GLN A 20 -25.93 7.63 -28.66
C GLN A 20 -26.71 8.48 -29.66
N LEU A 21 -26.31 9.75 -29.77
CA LEU A 21 -26.92 10.71 -30.68
C LEU A 21 -26.05 10.88 -31.93
N ALA A 22 -26.69 10.93 -33.09
CA ALA A 22 -26.07 11.31 -34.35
C ALA A 22 -26.74 12.61 -34.84
N CYS A 23 -26.06 13.73 -34.64
CA CYS A 23 -26.52 15.06 -35.00
C CYS A 23 -25.96 15.50 -36.36
N ARG A 24 -26.74 16.30 -37.10
CA ARG A 24 -26.31 16.98 -38.32
C ARG A 24 -26.87 18.40 -38.37
N ASN A 25 -26.08 19.32 -38.90
CA ASN A 25 -26.55 20.65 -39.24
C ASN A 25 -27.51 20.57 -40.43
N VAL A 26 -28.73 21.03 -40.22
CA VAL A 26 -29.82 21.05 -41.20
C VAL A 26 -29.83 22.37 -41.97
N LEU A 27 -29.55 23.47 -41.28
CA LEU A 27 -29.46 24.81 -41.87
C LEU A 27 -28.37 25.61 -41.15
N ALA A 28 -27.47 26.23 -41.90
CA ALA A 28 -26.54 27.24 -41.41
C ALA A 28 -26.68 28.42 -42.36
N ASP A 29 -27.64 29.31 -42.08
CA ASP A 29 -27.93 30.46 -42.93
C ASP A 29 -27.73 31.75 -42.13
N ASP A 30 -26.96 32.68 -42.69
CA ASP A 30 -26.58 33.93 -42.04
C ASP A 30 -27.69 35.00 -42.15
N HIS A 31 -28.81 34.69 -42.82
CA HIS A 31 -29.83 35.66 -43.19
C HIS A 31 -31.29 35.15 -43.00
N LEU A 32 -31.70 34.89 -41.76
CA LEU A 32 -33.11 34.64 -41.40
C LEU A 32 -33.89 35.96 -41.26
N SER A 33 -34.97 36.14 -42.01
CA SER A 33 -35.86 37.31 -41.88
C SER A 33 -36.58 37.33 -40.53
N VAL A 34 -36.46 38.44 -39.79
CA VAL A 34 -37.10 38.70 -38.51
C VAL A 34 -38.13 39.79 -38.71
N SER A 35 -39.33 39.62 -38.15
CA SER A 35 -40.36 40.66 -38.15
C SER A 35 -40.66 41.12 -36.72
N ILE A 36 -40.75 42.44 -36.54
CA ILE A 36 -41.19 43.07 -35.29
C ILE A 36 -42.68 43.38 -35.42
N ASN A 37 -43.50 42.83 -34.54
CA ASN A 37 -44.92 43.17 -34.48
C ASN A 37 -45.17 44.19 -33.36
N ASP A 38 -45.26 45.47 -33.72
CA ASP A 38 -45.44 46.61 -32.81
C ASP A 38 -46.93 47.04 -32.75
N THR A 39 -47.82 46.14 -32.29
CA THR A 39 -49.26 46.44 -32.15
C THR A 39 -49.69 46.47 -30.69
N SER A 40 -49.88 47.68 -30.15
CA SER A 40 -50.66 48.17 -28.96
C SER A 40 -50.90 47.32 -27.68
N SER A 41 -50.47 46.08 -27.59
CA SER A 41 -50.45 45.29 -26.35
C SER A 41 -48.99 45.11 -25.95
N ASP A 42 -48.57 45.91 -24.98
CA ASP A 42 -47.30 45.75 -24.25
C ASP A 42 -47.20 44.29 -23.77
N PRO A 43 -46.15 43.51 -24.08
CA PRO A 43 -44.79 43.85 -24.58
C PRO A 43 -44.47 43.54 -26.08
N PRO A 44 -43.39 44.13 -26.67
CA PRO A 44 -43.01 43.96 -28.08
C PRO A 44 -42.42 42.58 -28.42
N VAL A 45 -42.83 42.00 -29.55
CA VAL A 45 -42.52 40.61 -29.95
C VAL A 45 -41.74 40.55 -31.27
N LEU A 46 -40.63 39.80 -31.26
CA LEU A 46 -39.90 39.32 -32.43
C LEU A 46 -40.50 38.00 -32.89
N SER A 47 -40.70 37.84 -34.20
CA SER A 47 -41.10 36.56 -34.77
C SER A 47 -40.23 36.13 -35.94
N TRP A 48 -39.87 34.85 -35.93
CA TRP A 48 -39.13 34.17 -36.97
C TRP A 48 -40.05 33.16 -37.65
N ASN A 49 -40.07 33.18 -38.98
CA ASN A 49 -40.86 32.25 -39.77
C ASN A 49 -40.03 31.74 -40.95
N VAL A 50 -39.73 30.45 -40.95
CA VAL A 50 -38.93 29.77 -41.96
C VAL A 50 -39.75 28.59 -42.47
N THR A 51 -39.97 28.51 -43.78
CA THR A 51 -40.74 27.42 -44.38
C THR A 51 -39.92 26.72 -45.45
N GLY A 52 -40.04 25.39 -45.54
CA GLY A 52 -39.49 24.62 -46.65
C GLY A 52 -38.00 24.23 -46.55
N VAL A 53 -37.44 24.11 -45.35
CA VAL A 53 -36.04 23.68 -45.17
C VAL A 53 -35.89 22.21 -45.55
N GLN A 54 -35.08 21.91 -46.57
CA GLN A 54 -34.90 20.55 -47.07
C GLN A 54 -34.06 19.71 -46.09
N LEU A 55 -34.64 18.65 -45.52
CA LEU A 55 -33.90 17.70 -44.68
C LEU A 55 -33.22 16.64 -45.56
N GLN A 56 -31.91 16.46 -45.39
CA GLN A 56 -31.20 15.33 -45.99
C GLN A 56 -31.34 14.10 -45.08
N ASP A 57 -31.88 13.01 -45.63
CA ASP A 57 -31.97 11.71 -44.95
C ASP A 57 -30.56 11.13 -44.70
N ILE A 58 -30.35 10.60 -43.50
CA ILE A 58 -29.11 9.92 -43.08
C ILE A 58 -28.88 8.64 -43.92
N HIS A 59 -29.94 8.03 -44.45
CA HIS A 59 -29.88 6.81 -45.25
C HIS A 59 -29.94 7.02 -46.77
N GLY A 60 -29.99 8.28 -47.25
CA GLY A 60 -29.90 8.60 -48.67
C GLY A 60 -31.13 8.21 -49.50
N THR A 61 -32.32 8.07 -48.89
CA THR A 61 -33.56 7.91 -49.66
C THR A 61 -34.10 9.28 -50.10
N GLU A 62 -34.37 9.42 -51.41
CA GLU A 62 -34.89 10.66 -52.02
C GLU A 62 -36.38 10.89 -51.67
N GLN A 63 -36.68 11.20 -50.41
CA GLN A 63 -37.95 11.82 -50.04
C GLN A 63 -37.70 13.30 -49.76
N SER A 64 -38.38 14.18 -50.49
CA SER A 64 -38.26 15.64 -50.33
C SER A 64 -38.95 16.05 -49.02
N CYS A 65 -38.17 16.05 -47.95
CA CYS A 65 -38.63 16.35 -46.62
C CYS A 65 -38.49 17.83 -46.33
N THR A 66 -39.54 18.50 -45.86
CA THR A 66 -39.46 19.93 -45.49
C THR A 66 -39.70 20.14 -44.01
N LEU A 67 -38.82 20.92 -43.36
CA LEU A 67 -38.96 21.40 -42.00
C LEU A 67 -39.38 22.88 -42.03
N ASP A 68 -40.46 23.20 -41.33
CA ASP A 68 -40.88 24.57 -41.07
C ASP A 68 -40.58 24.93 -39.60
N PHE A 69 -40.18 26.17 -39.36
CA PHE A 69 -39.86 26.71 -38.05
C PHE A 69 -40.62 28.03 -37.82
N HIS A 70 -41.37 28.09 -36.72
CA HIS A 70 -42.08 29.27 -36.28
C HIS A 70 -41.83 29.52 -34.79
N TYR A 71 -41.23 30.66 -34.46
CA TYR A 71 -40.94 31.01 -33.07
C TYR A 71 -41.19 32.49 -32.82
N LYS A 72 -41.69 32.81 -31.63
CA LYS A 72 -41.97 34.18 -31.18
C LYS A 72 -41.27 34.39 -29.85
N ASN A 73 -40.69 35.57 -29.65
CA ASN A 73 -39.99 35.92 -28.43
C ASN A 73 -40.14 37.41 -28.13
N ILE A 74 -40.17 37.80 -26.85
CA ILE A 74 -40.16 39.21 -26.47
C ILE A 74 -38.71 39.69 -26.41
N PHE A 75 -38.54 40.99 -26.63
CA PHE A 75 -37.27 41.67 -26.42
C PHE A 75 -37.49 42.96 -25.66
N PHE A 76 -36.48 43.42 -24.91
CA PHE A 76 -36.53 44.74 -24.30
C PHE A 76 -36.02 45.81 -25.29
N PRO A 77 -36.63 47.01 -25.33
CA PRO A 77 -36.24 48.04 -26.30
C PRO A 77 -34.76 48.48 -26.25
N THR A 78 -34.09 48.23 -25.12
CA THR A 78 -32.69 48.59 -24.86
C THR A 78 -31.70 47.45 -25.10
N THR A 79 -32.10 46.32 -25.70
CA THR A 79 -31.18 45.21 -25.97
C THR A 79 -30.35 45.47 -27.22
N ASP A 80 -29.03 45.31 -27.09
CA ASP A 80 -28.07 45.50 -28.17
C ASP A 80 -27.74 44.16 -28.87
N TYR A 81 -27.81 43.06 -28.13
CA TYR A 81 -27.59 41.70 -28.60
C TYR A 81 -28.63 40.74 -28.00
N LEU A 82 -29.15 39.84 -28.80
CA LEU A 82 -30.10 38.81 -28.38
C LEU A 82 -29.70 37.47 -29.01
N GLN A 83 -29.53 36.43 -28.21
CA GLN A 83 -29.28 35.08 -28.70
C GLN A 83 -30.35 34.12 -28.18
N VAL A 84 -31.16 33.53 -29.07
CA VAL A 84 -32.17 32.51 -28.74
C VAL A 84 -31.57 31.11 -28.88
N ARG A 85 -31.78 30.26 -27.88
CA ARG A 85 -31.33 28.85 -27.86
C ARG A 85 -32.54 27.97 -27.54
N TYR A 86 -33.03 27.22 -28.53
CA TYR A 86 -34.25 26.43 -28.38
C TYR A 86 -34.08 25.05 -28.99
N TRP A 87 -34.65 24.02 -28.37
CA TRP A 87 -34.74 22.68 -28.95
C TRP A 87 -35.98 21.97 -28.42
N GLU A 88 -36.47 20.99 -29.17
CA GLU A 88 -37.60 20.15 -28.77
C GLU A 88 -37.48 18.74 -29.38
N PRO A 89 -38.01 17.69 -28.71
CA PRO A 89 -38.11 16.36 -29.32
C PRO A 89 -39.19 16.31 -30.40
N ALA A 90 -38.99 15.45 -31.40
CA ALA A 90 -39.93 15.19 -32.49
C ALA A 90 -40.78 13.94 -32.18
N TRP A 91 -42.11 14.04 -32.31
CA TRP A 91 -43.03 12.95 -32.01
C TRP A 91 -43.46 12.18 -33.27
N THR A 92 -43.55 10.85 -33.13
CA THR A 92 -43.89 9.93 -34.22
C THR A 92 -45.40 9.67 -34.39
N ASN A 93 -46.25 10.02 -33.42
CA ASN A 93 -47.66 9.62 -33.42
C ASN A 93 -48.63 10.77 -33.08
N ARG A 94 -49.37 11.25 -34.09
CA ARG A 94 -50.33 12.37 -34.01
C ARG A 94 -51.62 12.10 -33.22
N THR A 95 -51.69 11.06 -32.39
CA THR A 95 -52.97 10.57 -31.84
C THR A 95 -53.38 11.14 -30.49
N GLN A 96 -52.56 11.98 -29.84
CA GLN A 96 -52.97 12.70 -28.63
C GLN A 96 -53.24 14.19 -28.93
N PRO A 97 -54.34 14.77 -28.40
CA PRO A 97 -54.62 16.19 -28.58
C PRO A 97 -53.52 16.99 -27.91
N ALA A 98 -52.81 17.78 -28.71
CA ALA A 98 -51.82 18.74 -28.26
C ALA A 98 -52.42 19.57 -27.12
N HIS A 99 -51.80 19.55 -25.94
CA HIS A 99 -51.84 20.75 -25.13
C HIS A 99 -51.30 21.90 -25.98
N ASN A 100 -51.83 23.10 -25.79
CA ASN A 100 -51.43 24.35 -26.45
C ASN A 100 -49.97 24.76 -26.09
N GLN A 101 -49.03 23.83 -26.02
CA GLN A 101 -47.61 24.16 -26.08
C GLN A 101 -47.28 24.43 -27.55
N GLY A 102 -46.95 25.69 -27.86
CA GLY A 102 -46.60 26.10 -29.21
C GLY A 102 -45.35 25.36 -29.68
N LYS A 103 -45.52 24.36 -30.56
CA LYS A 103 -44.39 23.69 -31.20
C LYS A 103 -43.71 24.65 -32.16
N ALA A 104 -42.38 24.77 -32.05
CA ALA A 104 -41.63 25.65 -32.92
C ALA A 104 -41.29 24.99 -34.26
N PHE A 105 -41.13 23.66 -34.28
CA PHE A 105 -40.79 22.91 -35.48
C PHE A 105 -41.96 22.05 -35.98
N THR A 106 -42.20 22.08 -37.28
CA THR A 106 -43.15 21.19 -37.94
C THR A 106 -42.53 20.56 -39.18
N ALA A 107 -42.31 19.24 -39.15
CA ALA A 107 -41.87 18.47 -40.30
C ALA A 107 -43.07 18.06 -41.18
N GLN A 108 -42.94 18.19 -42.50
CA GLN A 108 -43.93 17.80 -43.49
C GLN A 108 -43.36 16.80 -44.49
N GLY A 109 -44.11 15.74 -44.79
CA GLY A 109 -43.84 14.84 -45.91
C GLY A 109 -42.93 13.63 -45.66
N CYS A 110 -42.59 13.30 -44.40
CA CYS A 110 -41.69 12.19 -44.04
C CYS A 110 -42.20 11.33 -42.88
N ASP A 111 -41.78 10.07 -42.85
CA ASP A 111 -41.70 9.26 -41.63
C ASP A 111 -40.45 9.72 -40.86
N ASP A 112 -40.62 10.75 -40.02
CA ASP A 112 -39.69 11.39 -39.07
C ASP A 112 -38.18 11.00 -39.17
N PRO A 113 -37.34 11.81 -39.86
CA PRO A 113 -35.92 11.50 -40.05
C PRO A 113 -35.03 11.73 -38.81
N TYR A 114 -35.45 12.60 -37.88
CA TYR A 114 -34.73 12.96 -36.65
C TYR A 114 -35.68 12.91 -35.44
N ASP A 115 -35.14 12.56 -34.27
CA ASP A 115 -35.89 12.42 -33.02
C ASP A 115 -35.93 13.72 -32.20
N LEU A 116 -35.08 14.69 -32.52
CA LEU A 116 -35.08 16.03 -31.93
C LEU A 116 -34.54 17.08 -32.91
N TYR A 117 -34.99 18.32 -32.75
CA TYR A 117 -34.53 19.49 -33.50
C TYR A 117 -34.10 20.59 -32.55
N GLY A 118 -33.03 21.32 -32.91
CA GLY A 118 -32.55 22.47 -32.15
C GLY A 118 -32.12 23.62 -33.05
N ILE A 119 -32.19 24.83 -32.51
CA ILE A 119 -31.83 26.07 -33.18
C ILE A 119 -31.11 27.03 -32.23
N VAL A 120 -30.10 27.71 -32.79
CA VAL A 120 -29.48 28.89 -32.19
C VAL A 120 -29.69 30.07 -33.12
N ILE A 121 -30.35 31.12 -32.66
CA ILE A 121 -30.57 32.36 -33.41
C ILE A 121 -29.79 33.46 -32.72
N SER A 122 -29.07 34.32 -33.45
CA SER A 122 -28.51 35.53 -32.87
C SER A 122 -28.79 36.78 -33.69
N VAL A 123 -29.21 37.82 -32.96
CA VAL A 123 -29.54 39.16 -33.42
C VAL A 123 -28.55 40.12 -32.78
N ASN A 124 -27.88 40.92 -33.60
CA ASN A 124 -26.93 41.92 -33.13
C ASN A 124 -27.27 43.28 -33.74
N ALA A 125 -27.70 44.23 -32.91
CA ALA A 125 -28.11 45.57 -33.36
C ALA A 125 -26.93 46.36 -33.97
N THR A 126 -25.72 46.17 -33.44
CA THR A 126 -24.51 46.85 -33.90
C THR A 126 -24.11 46.47 -35.33
N VAL A 127 -24.42 45.23 -35.73
CA VAL A 127 -24.18 44.75 -37.11
C VAL A 127 -25.14 45.43 -38.11
N GLY A 128 -26.34 45.81 -37.64
CA GLY A 128 -27.32 46.59 -38.39
C GLY A 128 -27.11 48.11 -38.37
N GLY A 129 -26.07 48.60 -37.68
CA GLY A 129 -25.77 50.04 -37.58
C GLY A 129 -26.67 50.83 -36.63
N ALA A 130 -27.30 50.16 -35.65
CA ALA A 130 -28.14 50.79 -34.64
C ALA A 130 -27.67 50.47 -33.21
N ASP A 131 -28.06 51.31 -32.25
CA ASP A 131 -27.65 51.16 -30.85
C ASP A 131 -28.57 50.21 -30.08
N SER A 132 -29.70 49.79 -30.63
CA SER A 132 -30.62 48.82 -30.01
C SER A 132 -31.49 48.10 -31.05
N ILE A 133 -32.00 46.91 -30.72
CA ILE A 133 -32.83 46.09 -31.63
C ILE A 133 -34.11 46.83 -32.05
N SER A 134 -34.65 47.71 -31.21
CA SER A 134 -35.82 48.54 -31.53
C SER A 134 -35.59 49.53 -32.68
N GLN A 135 -34.34 49.83 -33.02
CA GLN A 135 -33.96 50.78 -34.07
C GLN A 135 -33.68 50.12 -35.43
N LEU A 136 -33.69 48.79 -35.53
CA LEU A 136 -33.36 48.05 -36.77
C LEU A 136 -34.47 48.05 -37.83
N GLY A 137 -35.62 48.70 -37.59
CA GLY A 137 -36.77 48.71 -38.49
C GLY A 137 -37.67 47.48 -38.33
N SER A 138 -38.81 47.42 -39.03
CA SER A 138 -39.83 46.36 -38.85
C SER A 138 -39.41 44.98 -39.39
N GLU A 139 -38.45 44.93 -40.31
CA GLU A 139 -37.89 43.69 -40.88
C GLU A 139 -36.37 43.77 -41.01
N PHE A 140 -35.64 42.80 -40.44
CA PHE A 140 -34.17 42.70 -40.52
C PHE A 140 -33.71 41.24 -40.58
N THR A 141 -32.42 40.98 -40.84
CA THR A 141 -31.86 39.61 -40.91
C THR A 141 -31.12 39.21 -39.64
N SER A 142 -31.24 37.94 -39.26
CA SER A 142 -30.55 37.32 -38.11
C SER A 142 -29.76 36.10 -38.56
N SER A 143 -28.74 35.73 -37.78
CA SER A 143 -27.97 34.50 -38.04
C SER A 143 -28.63 33.33 -37.32
N ALA A 144 -28.81 32.19 -38.00
CA ALA A 144 -29.44 31.01 -37.40
C ALA A 144 -28.71 29.71 -37.79
N GLY A 145 -28.49 28.85 -36.80
CA GLY A 145 -28.01 27.48 -36.99
C GLY A 145 -29.04 26.49 -36.49
N ILE A 146 -29.56 25.64 -37.38
CA ILE A 146 -30.51 24.54 -37.07
C ILE A 146 -29.78 23.21 -37.19
N PHE A 147 -29.97 22.34 -36.21
CA PHE A 147 -29.48 20.96 -36.22
C PHE A 147 -30.62 19.99 -35.90
N GLY A 148 -30.50 18.77 -36.42
CA GLY A 148 -31.38 17.64 -36.10
C GLY A 148 -30.55 16.46 -35.59
N CYS A 149 -31.02 15.78 -34.56
CA CYS A 149 -30.33 14.60 -34.02
C CYS A 149 -31.22 13.37 -34.01
N LYS A 150 -30.62 12.22 -34.34
CA LYS A 150 -31.23 10.90 -34.18
C LYS A 150 -30.66 10.23 -32.93
N VAL A 151 -31.52 9.79 -32.03
CA VAL A 151 -31.14 9.17 -30.76
C VAL A 151 -31.28 7.67 -30.88
N SER A 152 -30.18 6.93 -30.66
CA SER A 152 -30.19 5.48 -30.60
C SER A 152 -29.92 5.01 -29.17
N TYR A 153 -30.84 4.24 -28.61
CA TYR A 153 -30.69 3.63 -27.28
C TYR A 153 -30.12 2.22 -27.44
N ARG A 154 -28.99 1.94 -26.79
CA ARG A 154 -28.23 0.69 -26.98
C ARG A 154 -27.93 -0.01 -25.67
N GLN A 155 -27.74 -1.32 -25.76
CA GLN A 155 -27.24 -2.15 -24.68
C GLN A 155 -26.20 -3.16 -25.17
N ALA A 156 -25.28 -3.54 -24.29
CA ALA A 156 -24.26 -4.56 -24.55
C ALA A 156 -23.81 -5.23 -23.24
N GLU A 157 -23.26 -6.44 -23.31
CA GLU A 157 -22.50 -7.00 -22.20
C GLU A 157 -21.13 -6.32 -22.13
N ALA A 158 -20.72 -5.97 -20.91
CA ALA A 158 -19.41 -5.38 -20.65
C ALA A 158 -18.77 -5.99 -19.41
N LYS A 159 -17.44 -6.14 -19.47
CA LYS A 159 -16.63 -6.42 -18.30
C LYS A 159 -16.40 -5.11 -17.54
N VAL A 160 -17.01 -5.01 -16.37
CA VAL A 160 -16.91 -3.87 -15.47
C VAL A 160 -15.88 -4.19 -14.39
N SER A 161 -14.87 -3.34 -14.27
CA SER A 161 -13.89 -3.38 -13.19
C SER A 161 -14.23 -2.32 -12.16
N MET A 162 -14.36 -2.72 -10.89
CA MET A 162 -14.75 -1.83 -9.80
C MET A 162 -14.00 -2.17 -8.51
N HIS A 163 -13.85 -1.18 -7.64
CA HIS A 163 -13.35 -1.40 -6.29
C HIS A 163 -14.46 -1.95 -5.37
N ALA A 164 -14.10 -2.38 -4.15
CA ALA A 164 -15.06 -2.92 -3.18
C ALA A 164 -16.12 -1.91 -2.72
N ASN A 165 -15.86 -0.62 -2.94
CA ASN A 165 -16.77 0.51 -2.73
C ASN A 165 -17.63 0.79 -4.00
N SER A 166 -17.73 -0.16 -4.94
CA SER A 166 -18.52 -0.01 -6.18
C SER A 166 -18.06 1.11 -7.14
N SER A 167 -16.94 1.79 -6.89
CA SER A 167 -16.42 2.79 -7.83
C SER A 167 -15.85 2.10 -9.08
N ILE A 168 -16.32 2.50 -10.26
CA ILE A 168 -15.96 1.87 -11.53
C ILE A 168 -14.60 2.39 -12.03
N THR A 169 -13.61 1.51 -12.17
CA THR A 169 -12.27 1.86 -12.68
C THR A 169 -12.20 1.81 -14.20
N SER A 170 -12.78 0.78 -14.81
CA SER A 170 -12.82 0.61 -16.26
C SER A 170 -14.02 -0.21 -16.72
N ILE A 171 -14.47 0.06 -17.94
CA ILE A 171 -15.55 -0.67 -18.61
C ILE A 171 -14.99 -1.14 -19.95
N TYR A 172 -15.13 -2.42 -20.24
CA TYR A 172 -14.77 -3.01 -21.53
C TYR A 172 -16.00 -3.69 -22.13
N GLY A 173 -16.63 -3.05 -23.12
CA GLY A 173 -17.80 -3.57 -23.82
C GLY A 173 -17.44 -4.64 -24.85
N TYR A 174 -18.25 -5.70 -24.92
CA TYR A 174 -18.15 -6.72 -25.96
C TYR A 174 -18.98 -6.28 -27.18
N SER A 175 -18.32 -5.82 -28.24
CA SER A 175 -18.96 -5.32 -29.47
C SER A 175 -19.95 -6.32 -30.10
N ASP A 176 -19.70 -7.61 -29.94
CA ASP A 176 -20.52 -8.68 -30.53
C ASP A 176 -21.90 -8.82 -29.85
N THR A 177 -22.07 -8.21 -28.67
CA THR A 177 -23.32 -8.26 -27.88
C THR A 177 -24.14 -6.98 -27.99
N GLU A 178 -23.67 -6.01 -28.77
CA GLU A 178 -24.31 -4.71 -28.92
C GLU A 178 -25.63 -4.83 -29.70
N ARG A 179 -26.72 -4.37 -29.08
CA ARG A 179 -28.05 -4.29 -29.70
C ARG A 179 -28.79 -3.01 -29.33
N ALA A 180 -29.68 -2.55 -30.21
CA ALA A 180 -30.61 -1.47 -29.88
C ALA A 180 -31.66 -1.97 -28.86
N LEU A 181 -32.11 -1.09 -27.97
CA LEU A 181 -33.26 -1.36 -27.11
C LEU A 181 -34.53 -1.32 -27.98
N ALA A 182 -35.39 -2.30 -27.79
CA ALA A 182 -36.68 -2.36 -28.46
C ALA A 182 -37.75 -1.57 -27.67
N THR A 183 -38.81 -1.14 -28.35
CA THR A 183 -39.88 -0.31 -27.76
C THR A 183 -40.72 -1.03 -26.70
N ASP A 184 -40.63 -2.37 -26.64
CA ASP A 184 -41.20 -3.20 -25.59
C ASP A 184 -40.37 -3.21 -24.30
N GLU A 185 -39.06 -3.00 -24.40
CA GLU A 185 -38.14 -2.92 -23.26
C GLU A 185 -38.04 -1.51 -22.68
N PHE A 186 -38.09 -0.49 -23.55
CA PHE A 186 -38.02 0.92 -23.16
C PHE A 186 -39.03 1.74 -23.94
N ASN A 187 -39.97 2.38 -23.23
CA ASN A 187 -40.98 3.23 -23.84
C ASN A 187 -40.35 4.56 -24.29
N ILE A 188 -39.97 4.63 -25.56
CA ILE A 188 -39.31 5.79 -26.16
C ILE A 188 -40.23 7.02 -26.14
N ASP A 189 -41.53 6.84 -26.41
CA ASP A 189 -42.49 7.95 -26.48
C ASP A 189 -42.62 8.65 -25.11
N ALA A 190 -42.74 7.87 -24.03
CA ALA A 190 -42.78 8.42 -22.67
C ALA A 190 -41.46 9.10 -22.26
N PHE A 191 -40.33 8.62 -22.78
CA PHE A 191 -39.04 9.26 -22.54
C PHE A 191 -38.89 10.56 -23.35
N GLN A 192 -39.42 10.62 -24.56
CA GLN A 192 -39.49 11.86 -25.34
C GLN A 192 -40.38 12.91 -24.66
N ASP A 193 -41.49 12.51 -24.04
CA ASP A 193 -42.32 13.42 -23.24
C ASP A 193 -41.53 13.99 -22.04
N LEU A 194 -40.74 13.15 -21.36
CA LEU A 194 -39.84 13.60 -20.28
C LEU A 194 -38.76 14.57 -20.80
N LEU A 195 -38.23 14.35 -22.00
CA LEU A 195 -37.28 15.26 -22.63
C LEU A 195 -37.94 16.59 -23.02
N ALA A 196 -39.19 16.58 -23.49
CA ALA A 196 -39.95 17.77 -23.85
C ALA A 196 -40.18 18.68 -22.64
N GLU A 197 -40.51 18.10 -21.49
CA GLU A 197 -40.65 18.83 -20.22
C GLU A 197 -39.33 19.48 -19.81
N ARG A 198 -38.18 18.85 -20.10
CA ARG A 198 -36.84 19.34 -19.75
C ARG A 198 -36.21 20.30 -20.77
N ALA A 199 -36.76 20.36 -21.98
CA ALA A 199 -36.18 21.13 -23.08
C ALA A 199 -36.09 22.65 -22.82
N PRO A 200 -37.09 23.29 -22.17
CA PRO A 200 -37.03 24.73 -21.90
C PRO A 200 -35.85 25.16 -21.03
N TYR A 201 -35.48 24.35 -20.03
CA TYR A 201 -34.43 24.66 -19.07
C TYR A 201 -33.02 24.56 -19.65
N THR A 202 -32.85 23.77 -20.71
CA THR A 202 -31.54 23.53 -21.34
C THR A 202 -31.21 24.58 -22.40
N GLY A 203 -32.21 25.37 -22.82
CA GLY A 203 -32.08 26.55 -23.67
C GLY A 203 -31.69 27.85 -22.95
N ASP A 204 -31.48 27.83 -21.62
CA ASP A 204 -31.19 29.02 -20.80
C ASP A 204 -32.25 30.13 -20.97
N MET A 205 -33.54 29.74 -20.99
CA MET A 205 -34.66 30.67 -21.15
C MET A 205 -35.03 31.34 -19.81
N LEU A 206 -35.30 32.64 -19.89
CA LEU A 206 -35.90 33.45 -18.83
C LEU A 206 -37.42 33.39 -18.93
N PHE A 207 -38.07 33.31 -17.78
CA PHE A 207 -39.52 33.31 -17.65
C PHE A 207 -39.95 34.59 -16.95
N ILE A 208 -41.05 35.17 -17.42
CA ILE A 208 -41.59 36.41 -16.85
C ILE A 208 -42.99 36.11 -16.37
N GLU A 209 -43.26 36.44 -15.12
CA GLU A 209 -44.61 36.48 -14.58
C GLU A 209 -45.06 37.94 -14.50
N LEU A 210 -46.19 38.25 -15.15
CA LEU A 210 -46.84 39.55 -15.06
C LEU A 210 -48.02 39.43 -14.09
N ASN A 211 -47.93 40.10 -12.94
CA ASN A 211 -49.08 40.18 -12.05
C ASN A 211 -50.09 41.20 -12.62
N GLN A 212 -51.14 40.71 -13.27
CA GLN A 212 -52.18 41.54 -13.92
C GLN A 212 -52.89 42.51 -12.96
N THR A 213 -52.84 42.26 -11.64
CA THR A 213 -53.54 43.10 -10.64
C THR A 213 -52.66 44.20 -10.04
N THR A 214 -51.34 43.99 -9.93
CA THR A 214 -50.39 44.98 -9.39
C THR A 214 -49.58 45.69 -10.47
N GLY A 215 -49.49 45.10 -11.67
CA GLY A 215 -48.64 45.59 -12.76
C GLY A 215 -47.16 45.26 -12.57
N ASP A 216 -46.80 44.46 -11.56
CA ASP A 216 -45.42 44.06 -11.30
C ASP A 216 -44.99 42.93 -12.25
N THR A 217 -43.77 43.06 -12.76
CA THR A 217 -43.08 42.07 -13.59
C THR A 217 -42.02 41.34 -12.76
N THR A 218 -42.21 40.05 -12.53
CA THR A 218 -41.20 39.20 -11.90
C THR A 218 -40.47 38.43 -13.01
N VAL A 219 -39.21 38.80 -13.24
CA VAL A 219 -38.32 38.08 -14.16
C VAL A 219 -37.60 37.00 -13.36
N THR A 220 -37.86 35.75 -13.69
CA THR A 220 -37.23 34.59 -13.06
C THR A 220 -36.57 33.74 -14.12
N GLU A 221 -35.34 33.32 -13.89
CA GLU A 221 -34.72 32.26 -14.71
C GLU A 221 -35.44 30.91 -14.54
N LEU A 222 -36.38 30.78 -13.59
CA LEU A 222 -37.02 29.53 -13.23
C LEU A 222 -38.49 29.68 -12.75
N PRO A 223 -39.45 29.06 -13.44
CA PRO A 223 -40.70 28.58 -12.87
C PRO A 223 -40.66 27.06 -12.90
N VAL A 224 -40.18 26.44 -11.82
CA VAL A 224 -40.44 25.01 -11.56
C VAL A 224 -41.22 24.83 -10.25
N ILE A 225 -41.86 25.91 -9.78
CA ILE A 225 -42.75 25.86 -8.61
C ILE A 225 -44.20 25.57 -9.05
N SER A 226 -44.51 25.42 -10.34
CA SER A 226 -45.81 24.90 -10.79
C SER A 226 -45.68 23.99 -12.02
N GLN A 227 -46.37 22.84 -12.00
CA GLN A 227 -46.59 22.01 -13.20
C GLN A 227 -47.63 22.65 -14.13
N ASP A 228 -48.50 23.51 -13.61
CA ASP A 228 -49.17 24.51 -14.40
C ASP A 228 -48.20 25.66 -14.69
N LEU A 229 -47.47 25.56 -15.81
CA LEU A 229 -47.20 26.76 -16.60
C LEU A 229 -48.60 27.32 -16.93
N GLY A 230 -49.11 28.21 -16.08
CA GLY A 230 -50.28 29.02 -16.41
C GLY A 230 -49.97 29.93 -17.59
N ASP A 231 -50.41 31.18 -17.55
CA ASP A 231 -50.06 32.18 -18.56
C ASP A 231 -48.57 32.63 -18.49
N LEU A 232 -47.66 31.76 -18.03
CA LEU A 232 -46.20 31.94 -18.07
C LEU A 232 -45.73 31.68 -19.51
N GLU A 233 -45.71 32.73 -20.31
CA GLU A 233 -45.11 32.69 -21.64
C GLU A 233 -43.56 32.66 -21.48
N PRO A 234 -42.85 31.68 -22.08
CA PRO A 234 -41.38 31.64 -22.08
C PRO A 234 -40.86 32.71 -23.04
N LEU A 235 -40.16 33.73 -22.53
CA LEU A 235 -40.18 35.02 -23.23
C LEU A 235 -38.90 35.83 -23.25
N LEU A 236 -37.79 35.36 -22.68
CA LEU A 236 -36.52 36.01 -22.95
C LEU A 236 -35.39 35.02 -23.04
N VAL A 237 -34.51 35.24 -24.02
CA VAL A 237 -33.22 34.56 -24.05
C VAL A 237 -32.13 35.59 -23.82
N LEU A 238 -31.26 35.25 -22.89
CA LEU A 238 -30.13 36.00 -22.33
C LEU A 238 -29.61 37.23 -23.11
N ASP A 239 -29.58 38.36 -22.42
CA ASP A 239 -28.65 39.48 -22.66
C ASP A 239 -27.30 39.20 -21.93
N ALA A 240 -26.73 38.00 -22.14
CA ALA A 240 -25.58 37.52 -21.37
C ALA A 240 -24.22 37.80 -22.04
N SER A 241 -23.20 37.90 -21.19
CA SER A 241 -21.79 38.15 -21.55
C SER A 241 -21.09 37.02 -22.32
N THR A 242 -21.73 35.87 -22.57
CA THR A 242 -21.12 34.71 -23.25
C THR A 242 -21.99 34.16 -24.37
N VAL A 243 -21.58 34.45 -25.62
CA VAL A 243 -22.16 33.91 -26.86
C VAL A 243 -21.81 32.43 -27.00
N MET A 244 -22.79 31.58 -27.28
CA MET A 244 -22.59 30.14 -27.53
C MET A 244 -22.66 29.84 -29.02
N THR A 245 -21.75 29.02 -29.52
CA THR A 245 -21.79 28.57 -30.92
C THR A 245 -22.84 27.46 -31.13
N PRO A 246 -23.37 27.26 -32.35
CA PRO A 246 -24.31 26.18 -32.63
C PRO A 246 -23.77 24.79 -32.24
N GLY A 247 -22.48 24.54 -32.45
CA GLY A 247 -21.84 23.27 -32.08
C GLY A 247 -21.67 23.09 -30.56
N GLU A 248 -21.43 24.15 -29.80
CA GLU A 248 -21.41 24.09 -28.33
C GLU A 248 -22.80 23.81 -27.77
N PHE A 249 -23.85 24.38 -28.37
CA PHE A 249 -25.22 24.11 -27.98
C PHE A 249 -25.66 22.69 -28.36
N GLU A 250 -25.31 22.20 -29.55
CA GLU A 250 -25.51 20.80 -29.96
C GLU A 250 -24.86 19.82 -28.96
N ALA A 251 -23.62 20.11 -28.54
CA ALA A 251 -22.93 19.30 -27.53
C ALA A 251 -23.62 19.36 -26.16
N LYS A 252 -24.14 20.53 -25.76
CA LYS A 252 -24.91 20.72 -24.52
C LYS A 252 -26.20 19.89 -24.55
N VAL A 253 -26.97 19.96 -25.64
CA VAL A 253 -28.20 19.16 -25.84
C VAL A 253 -27.88 17.67 -25.83
N THR A 254 -26.85 17.25 -26.57
CA THR A 254 -26.39 15.85 -26.61
C THR A 254 -26.05 15.33 -25.22
N ARG A 255 -25.29 16.11 -24.44
CA ARG A 255 -24.94 15.75 -23.06
C ARG A 255 -26.18 15.61 -22.20
N SER A 256 -27.10 16.56 -22.28
CA SER A 256 -28.35 16.56 -21.50
C SER A 256 -29.23 15.33 -21.79
N VAL A 257 -29.37 14.94 -23.06
CA VAL A 257 -30.14 13.74 -23.45
C VAL A 257 -29.48 12.48 -22.90
N VAL A 258 -28.16 12.35 -23.01
CA VAL A 258 -27.41 11.19 -22.48
C VAL A 258 -27.51 11.13 -20.95
N GLU A 259 -27.32 12.25 -20.26
CA GLU A 259 -27.44 12.36 -18.81
C GLU A 259 -28.85 11.98 -18.35
N THR A 260 -29.88 12.54 -19.00
CA THR A 260 -31.28 12.22 -18.69
C THR A 260 -31.60 10.74 -18.95
N PHE A 261 -31.06 10.14 -20.00
CA PHE A 261 -31.24 8.71 -20.26
C PHE A 261 -30.61 7.84 -19.15
N VAL A 262 -29.37 8.11 -18.77
CA VAL A 262 -28.66 7.33 -17.73
C VAL A 262 -29.37 7.45 -16.39
N LEU A 263 -29.82 8.65 -16.01
CA LEU A 263 -30.56 8.89 -14.77
C LEU A 263 -31.90 8.15 -14.78
N THR A 264 -32.67 8.26 -15.87
CA THR A 264 -33.95 7.57 -16.01
C THR A 264 -33.79 6.05 -16.00
N MET A 265 -32.75 5.51 -16.66
CA MET A 265 -32.46 4.07 -16.62
C MET A 265 -32.14 3.61 -15.19
N GLY A 266 -31.44 4.44 -14.40
CA GLY A 266 -31.19 4.20 -12.98
C GLY A 266 -32.48 4.01 -12.14
N ARG A 267 -33.54 4.76 -12.45
CA ARG A 267 -34.85 4.67 -11.78
C ARG A 267 -35.60 3.36 -12.06
N LEU A 268 -35.32 2.71 -13.20
CA LEU A 268 -35.99 1.48 -13.59
C LEU A 268 -35.52 0.27 -12.77
N PHE A 269 -34.36 0.36 -12.12
CA PHE A 269 -33.86 -0.69 -11.24
C PHE A 269 -34.47 -0.55 -9.84
N ASN A 270 -34.94 -1.66 -9.26
CA ASN A 270 -35.49 -1.68 -7.90
C ASN A 270 -34.36 -1.92 -6.88
N PRO A 271 -33.93 -0.90 -6.12
CA PRO A 271 -32.85 -1.05 -5.14
C PRO A 271 -33.31 -1.66 -3.81
N ASP A 272 -34.61 -1.91 -3.60
CA ASP A 272 -35.15 -2.54 -2.38
C ASP A 272 -35.19 -4.07 -2.47
N GLN A 273 -34.93 -4.62 -3.65
CA GLN A 273 -34.82 -6.06 -3.83
C GLN A 273 -33.44 -6.55 -3.35
N ASP A 274 -33.40 -7.71 -2.70
CA ASP A 274 -32.14 -8.30 -2.24
C ASP A 274 -31.14 -8.44 -3.41
N PRO A 275 -29.83 -8.13 -3.20
CA PRO A 275 -28.84 -8.18 -4.26
C PRO A 275 -28.74 -9.56 -4.91
N ALA A 276 -28.78 -9.61 -6.25
CA ALA A 276 -28.52 -10.83 -6.98
C ALA A 276 -27.03 -11.23 -6.88
N SER A 277 -26.74 -12.51 -6.63
CA SER A 277 -25.37 -13.01 -6.60
C SER A 277 -24.83 -13.15 -8.03
N VAL A 278 -23.80 -12.38 -8.38
CA VAL A 278 -23.14 -12.43 -9.70
C VAL A 278 -21.72 -12.98 -9.56
N PRO A 279 -21.26 -13.88 -10.46
CA PRO A 279 -19.88 -14.33 -10.45
C PRO A 279 -18.93 -13.16 -10.75
N ALA A 280 -18.01 -12.89 -9.83
CA ALA A 280 -17.00 -11.84 -9.96
C ALA A 280 -15.59 -12.40 -9.77
N GLN A 281 -14.63 -11.89 -10.52
CA GLN A 281 -13.22 -12.20 -10.38
C GLN A 281 -12.53 -11.13 -9.54
N ARG A 282 -11.98 -11.52 -8.39
CA ARG A 282 -11.18 -10.62 -7.55
C ARG A 282 -9.72 -10.63 -8.00
N GLN A 283 -9.24 -9.51 -8.51
CA GLN A 283 -7.83 -9.26 -8.75
C GLN A 283 -7.22 -8.54 -7.55
N SER A 284 -6.17 -9.11 -6.98
CA SER A 284 -5.44 -8.51 -5.87
C SER A 284 -3.94 -8.67 -6.13
N THR A 285 -3.18 -7.58 -6.02
CA THR A 285 -1.72 -7.65 -6.06
C THR A 285 -1.20 -8.27 -4.77
N GLN A 286 -0.81 -9.56 -4.83
CA GLN A 286 -0.18 -10.25 -3.72
C GLN A 286 1.29 -10.50 -4.04
N VAL A 287 2.16 -10.27 -3.06
CA VAL A 287 3.57 -10.64 -3.16
C VAL A 287 3.67 -12.15 -2.94
N ALA A 288 3.89 -12.90 -4.01
CA ALA A 288 4.15 -14.33 -3.96
C ALA A 288 5.65 -14.61 -4.04
N ILE A 289 6.16 -15.46 -3.15
CA ILE A 289 7.52 -15.98 -3.25
C ILE A 289 7.50 -17.10 -4.30
N SER A 290 7.94 -16.80 -5.52
CA SER A 290 8.13 -17.83 -6.54
C SER A 290 9.50 -18.48 -6.37
N VAL A 291 9.51 -19.81 -6.27
CA VAL A 291 10.77 -20.56 -6.32
C VAL A 291 11.26 -20.51 -7.76
N VAL A 292 12.40 -19.86 -7.99
CA VAL A 292 13.04 -19.82 -9.31
C VAL A 292 13.45 -21.24 -9.65
N SER A 293 12.76 -21.85 -10.62
CA SER A 293 12.90 -23.27 -10.98
C SER A 293 14.34 -23.65 -11.31
N PHE A 294 15.06 -22.79 -12.02
CA PHE A 294 16.48 -22.97 -12.34
C PHE A 294 17.36 -23.08 -11.08
N ALA A 295 17.17 -22.19 -10.10
CA ALA A 295 17.96 -22.21 -8.87
C ALA A 295 17.65 -23.45 -8.00
N SER A 296 16.37 -23.83 -7.91
CA SER A 296 15.96 -25.08 -7.24
C SER A 296 16.64 -26.29 -7.85
N TRP A 297 16.58 -26.41 -9.18
CA TRP A 297 17.17 -27.53 -9.90
C TRP A 297 18.67 -27.66 -9.65
N TRP A 298 19.43 -26.56 -9.71
CA TRP A 298 20.86 -26.59 -9.38
C TRP A 298 21.14 -26.95 -7.92
N SER A 299 20.33 -26.46 -6.98
CA SER A 299 20.48 -26.80 -5.57
C SER A 299 20.23 -28.30 -5.33
N GLU A 300 19.22 -28.88 -5.98
CA GLU A 300 18.89 -30.29 -5.94
C GLU A 300 20.00 -31.14 -6.57
N VAL A 301 20.55 -30.72 -7.72
CA VAL A 301 21.67 -31.39 -8.38
C VAL A 301 22.92 -31.37 -7.51
N ILE A 302 23.27 -30.22 -6.92
CA ILE A 302 24.43 -30.12 -6.01
C ILE A 302 24.25 -31.03 -4.79
N LEU A 303 23.06 -31.06 -4.20
CA LEU A 303 22.75 -31.91 -3.07
C LEU A 303 22.80 -33.41 -3.46
N ALA A 304 22.26 -33.77 -4.61
CA ALA A 304 22.34 -35.12 -5.16
C ALA A 304 23.80 -35.54 -5.41
N ILE A 305 24.62 -34.68 -6.00
CA ILE A 305 26.06 -34.92 -6.18
C ILE A 305 26.75 -35.09 -4.83
N ALA A 306 26.43 -34.27 -3.83
CA ALA A 306 26.99 -34.40 -2.48
C ALA A 306 26.59 -35.73 -1.81
N ILE A 307 25.34 -36.19 -1.98
CA ILE A 307 24.87 -37.49 -1.50
C ILE A 307 25.62 -38.62 -2.22
N ILE A 308 25.73 -38.56 -3.54
CA ILE A 308 26.47 -39.58 -4.32
C ILE A 308 27.93 -39.63 -3.88
N LEU A 309 28.59 -38.47 -3.76
CA LEU A 309 29.98 -38.39 -3.31
C LEU A 309 30.15 -38.94 -1.90
N THR A 310 29.25 -38.63 -0.96
CA THR A 310 29.33 -39.16 0.41
C THR A 310 29.11 -40.67 0.47
N VAL A 311 28.13 -41.20 -0.28
CA VAL A 311 27.90 -42.65 -0.42
C VAL A 311 29.11 -43.34 -1.05
N CYS A 312 29.67 -42.77 -2.12
CA CYS A 312 30.89 -43.26 -2.76
C CYS A 312 32.06 -43.28 -1.77
N LEU A 313 32.28 -42.19 -1.02
CA LEU A 313 33.34 -42.12 -0.01
C LEU A 313 33.13 -43.15 1.10
N ILE A 314 31.91 -43.37 1.59
CA ILE A 314 31.60 -44.40 2.58
C ILE A 314 31.95 -45.79 2.04
N TYR A 315 31.55 -46.08 0.80
CA TYR A 315 31.83 -47.36 0.15
C TYR A 315 33.33 -47.58 -0.08
N PHE A 316 34.05 -46.59 -0.63
CA PHE A 316 35.48 -46.68 -0.89
C PHE A 316 36.30 -46.74 0.40
N TYR A 317 35.97 -45.94 1.43
CA TYR A 317 36.69 -45.97 2.70
C TYR A 317 36.46 -47.26 3.48
N GLY A 318 35.27 -47.87 3.37
CA GLY A 318 34.98 -49.17 4.00
C GLY A 318 35.77 -50.33 3.39
N ARG A 319 36.09 -50.27 2.08
CA ARG A 319 36.83 -51.33 1.37
C ARG A 319 38.34 -51.12 1.30
N ARG A 320 38.84 -49.94 1.69
CA ARG A 320 40.27 -49.64 1.60
C ARG A 320 41.05 -50.43 2.66
N PRO A 321 42.14 -51.15 2.29
CA PRO A 321 42.99 -51.79 3.28
C PRO A 321 43.62 -50.72 4.18
N ASN A 322 43.28 -50.74 5.47
CA ASN A 322 43.79 -49.79 6.46
C ASN A 322 44.86 -50.45 7.33
N ILE A 323 45.99 -49.76 7.48
CA ILE A 323 47.10 -50.17 8.37
C ILE A 323 46.71 -50.00 9.85
N LEU A 324 45.82 -49.04 10.13
CA LEU A 324 45.37 -48.68 11.48
C LEU A 324 44.06 -49.40 11.81
N GLN A 325 44.04 -50.17 12.91
CA GLN A 325 42.83 -50.85 13.40
C GLN A 325 41.89 -49.93 14.19
N ASN A 326 42.45 -48.93 14.89
CA ASN A 326 41.71 -47.99 15.73
C ASN A 326 42.22 -46.57 15.49
N ASP A 327 41.39 -45.58 15.86
CA ASP A 327 41.72 -44.15 15.75
C ASP A 327 43.02 -43.81 16.54
N PRO A 328 44.10 -43.33 15.87
CA PRO A 328 45.38 -43.02 16.50
C PRO A 328 45.40 -41.65 17.20
N SER A 329 44.25 -41.01 17.41
CA SER A 329 44.17 -39.65 17.99
C SER A 329 44.68 -39.52 19.43
N SER A 330 44.68 -40.60 20.22
CA SER A 330 45.21 -40.60 21.60
C SER A 330 46.70 -40.98 21.63
N ILE A 331 47.46 -40.37 22.55
CA ILE A 331 48.89 -40.68 22.74
C ILE A 331 49.08 -42.16 23.08
N GLY A 332 48.20 -42.75 23.90
CA GLY A 332 48.27 -44.17 24.23
C GLY A 332 48.02 -45.10 23.03
N ALA A 333 47.15 -44.71 22.09
CA ALA A 333 46.99 -45.46 20.83
C ALA A 333 48.26 -45.38 19.97
N MET A 334 48.90 -44.21 19.90
CA MET A 334 50.18 -44.04 19.20
C MET A 334 51.31 -44.83 19.86
N CYS A 335 51.36 -44.92 21.19
CA CYS A 335 52.31 -45.77 21.91
C CYS A 335 52.08 -47.26 21.62
N SER A 336 50.83 -47.74 21.66
CA SER A 336 50.51 -49.13 21.30
C SER A 336 50.84 -49.47 19.84
N MET A 337 50.67 -48.51 18.93
CA MET A 337 51.10 -48.64 17.55
C MET A 337 52.63 -48.76 17.48
N LEU A 338 53.36 -47.95 18.24
CA LEU A 338 54.82 -47.94 18.22
C LEU A 338 55.44 -49.24 18.79
N THR A 339 54.88 -49.79 19.87
CA THR A 339 55.41 -51.01 20.51
C THR A 339 55.17 -52.27 19.70
N ASP A 340 53.98 -52.39 19.12
CA ASP A 340 53.52 -53.66 18.54
C ASP A 340 53.72 -53.71 17.02
N LEU A 341 53.63 -52.57 16.32
CA LEU A 341 53.79 -52.52 14.86
C LEU A 341 55.19 -52.15 14.40
N PHE A 342 55.96 -51.31 15.10
CA PHE A 342 57.30 -50.91 14.63
C PHE A 342 58.40 -51.89 15.10
N GLY A 343 59.45 -52.03 14.28
CA GLY A 343 60.65 -52.78 14.65
C GLY A 343 61.48 -52.07 15.75
N PRO A 344 62.31 -52.82 16.52
CA PRO A 344 63.20 -52.23 17.53
C PRO A 344 64.27 -51.29 16.92
N SER A 345 64.57 -51.43 15.63
CA SER A 345 65.50 -50.59 14.86
C SER A 345 64.78 -49.46 14.10
N ASN A 346 63.98 -48.66 14.80
CA ASN A 346 63.31 -47.51 14.19
C ASN A 346 64.27 -46.31 14.05
N ILE A 347 64.45 -45.78 12.84
CA ILE A 347 65.29 -44.59 12.56
C ILE A 347 64.83 -43.39 13.41
N LEU A 348 63.54 -43.21 13.61
CA LEU A 348 62.98 -42.11 14.41
C LEU A 348 63.19 -42.29 15.92
N GLY A 349 63.58 -43.48 16.35
CA GLY A 349 63.94 -43.84 17.72
C GLY A 349 65.43 -44.15 17.87
N TYR A 350 66.30 -43.72 16.95
CA TYR A 350 67.73 -43.95 17.09
C TYR A 350 68.33 -43.00 18.14
N PRO A 351 69.14 -43.48 19.11
CA PRO A 351 69.62 -42.64 20.22
C PRO A 351 70.68 -41.61 19.79
N GLN A 352 71.37 -41.80 18.68
CA GLN A 352 72.44 -40.86 18.26
C GLN A 352 71.92 -39.57 17.60
N SER A 353 70.62 -39.47 17.27
CA SER A 353 70.06 -38.33 16.53
C SER A 353 69.18 -37.43 17.40
N ASP A 354 69.40 -36.11 17.32
CA ASP A 354 68.64 -35.08 18.07
C ASP A 354 67.24 -34.79 17.45
N PHE A 355 66.57 -35.81 16.90
CA PHE A 355 65.27 -35.68 16.22
C PHE A 355 64.14 -35.16 17.13
N HIS A 356 64.34 -35.16 18.45
CA HIS A 356 63.39 -34.61 19.41
C HIS A 356 63.33 -33.07 19.40
N GLN A 357 64.35 -32.38 18.85
CA GLN A 357 64.43 -30.91 18.78
C GLN A 357 64.13 -30.32 17.40
N PHE A 358 64.05 -31.15 16.36
CA PHE A 358 63.85 -30.69 14.98
C PHE A 358 62.40 -30.24 14.72
N SER A 359 62.26 -29.17 13.92
CA SER A 359 60.96 -28.74 13.38
C SER A 359 60.33 -29.80 12.47
N THR A 360 59.03 -29.72 12.24
CA THR A 360 58.32 -30.61 11.30
C THR A 360 58.90 -30.49 9.87
N ARG A 361 59.31 -29.29 9.46
CA ARG A 361 59.92 -29.05 8.14
C ARG A 361 61.29 -29.72 8.02
N GLN A 362 62.13 -29.62 9.05
CA GLN A 362 63.43 -30.28 9.10
C GLN A 362 63.28 -31.81 9.11
N LEU A 363 62.36 -32.35 9.91
CA LEU A 363 62.09 -33.79 9.95
C LEU A 363 61.63 -34.32 8.59
N ARG A 364 60.76 -33.58 7.88
CA ARG A 364 60.31 -33.93 6.52
C ARG A 364 61.45 -33.86 5.49
N GLN A 365 62.37 -32.92 5.64
CA GLN A 365 63.53 -32.80 4.75
C GLN A 365 64.49 -33.98 4.94
N VAL A 366 64.79 -34.35 6.19
CA VAL A 366 65.66 -35.49 6.52
C VAL A 366 65.04 -36.81 6.05
N LEU A 367 63.73 -36.98 6.20
CA LEU A 367 63.01 -38.21 5.84
C LEU A 367 62.46 -38.20 4.40
N ARG A 368 62.82 -37.24 3.55
CA ARG A 368 62.23 -37.08 2.21
C ARG A 368 62.33 -38.34 1.35
N ASN A 369 63.42 -39.09 1.50
CA ASN A 369 63.70 -40.32 0.73
C ASN A 369 63.34 -41.60 1.51
N CYS A 370 62.70 -41.49 2.67
CA CYS A 370 62.29 -42.65 3.46
C CYS A 370 60.87 -43.12 3.07
N ARG A 371 60.67 -44.44 2.99
CA ARG A 371 59.36 -45.07 2.75
C ARG A 371 59.05 -46.06 3.87
N LEU A 372 57.76 -46.23 4.18
CA LEU A 372 57.27 -47.23 5.13
C LEU A 372 56.98 -48.52 4.37
N ARG A 373 57.56 -49.64 4.80
CA ARG A 373 57.29 -50.98 4.25
C ARG A 373 57.06 -51.98 5.38
N TRP A 374 56.28 -53.02 5.06
CA TRP A 374 56.17 -54.20 5.91
C TRP A 374 57.40 -55.07 5.73
N GLN A 375 58.05 -55.42 6.84
CA GLN A 375 59.20 -56.30 6.87
C GLN A 375 58.87 -57.49 7.78
N GLN A 376 59.16 -58.69 7.28
CA GLN A 376 58.90 -59.92 8.02
C GLN A 376 60.05 -60.14 9.02
N GLY A 377 59.80 -59.86 10.30
CA GLY A 377 60.76 -60.08 11.38
C GLY A 377 60.53 -61.42 12.09
N ARG A 378 61.47 -61.81 12.97
CA ARG A 378 61.34 -63.00 13.85
C ARG A 378 60.14 -62.92 14.82
N LEU A 379 59.60 -61.72 15.05
CA LEU A 379 58.48 -61.42 15.94
C LEU A 379 57.18 -61.08 15.17
N GLY A 380 57.08 -61.48 13.89
CA GLY A 380 55.94 -61.19 13.01
C GLY A 380 56.18 -60.05 12.01
N PRO A 381 55.19 -59.72 11.17
CA PRO A 381 55.26 -58.59 10.24
C PRO A 381 55.31 -57.27 11.02
N ARG A 382 56.38 -56.50 10.85
CA ARG A 382 56.57 -55.19 11.47
C ARG A 382 56.80 -54.12 10.42
N LEU A 383 56.48 -52.88 10.77
CA LEU A 383 56.63 -51.70 9.94
C LEU A 383 58.04 -51.13 10.16
N GLU A 384 58.81 -50.98 9.09
CA GLU A 384 60.13 -50.36 9.12
C GLU A 384 60.20 -49.15 8.17
N ILE A 385 60.96 -48.14 8.59
CA ILE A 385 61.24 -46.94 7.79
C ILE A 385 62.55 -47.20 7.07
N ILE A 386 62.49 -47.38 5.75
CA ILE A 386 63.65 -47.74 4.92
C ILE A 386 63.91 -46.60 3.93
N THR A 387 65.17 -46.29 3.66
CA THR A 387 65.57 -45.39 2.58
C THR A 387 65.18 -45.99 1.21
N ALA A 388 64.91 -45.13 0.22
CA ALA A 388 64.53 -45.56 -1.13
C ALA A 388 65.59 -46.46 -1.78
N ASP A 389 66.86 -46.26 -1.42
CA ASP A 389 67.99 -47.10 -1.79
C ASP A 389 68.24 -48.09 -0.66
N ALA A 390 67.92 -49.37 -0.89
CA ALA A 390 67.98 -50.41 0.13
C ALA A 390 69.39 -50.51 0.76
N GLY A 391 69.54 -49.99 1.99
CA GLY A 391 70.72 -50.23 2.84
C GLY A 391 71.71 -49.07 3.04
N SER A 392 71.48 -47.87 2.50
CA SER A 392 72.31 -46.71 2.85
C SER A 392 71.87 -46.10 4.20
N PRO A 393 72.78 -45.92 5.18
CA PRO A 393 72.45 -45.20 6.41
C PRO A 393 72.09 -43.75 6.05
N VAL A 394 71.09 -43.19 6.73
CA VAL A 394 70.75 -41.77 6.59
C VAL A 394 71.98 -40.95 6.99
N THR A 395 72.68 -40.39 6.00
CA THR A 395 73.83 -39.53 6.25
C THR A 395 73.32 -38.20 6.80
N LEU A 396 73.53 -38.01 8.10
CA LEU A 396 73.19 -36.77 8.79
C LEU A 396 74.22 -35.71 8.36
N GLY A 397 73.83 -34.80 7.45
CA GLY A 397 74.64 -33.63 7.13
C GLY A 397 74.94 -32.81 8.40
N GLU A 398 76.13 -32.21 8.45
CA GLU A 398 76.63 -31.42 9.59
C GLU A 398 75.57 -30.49 10.21
N GLN A 399 75.55 -30.49 11.55
CA GLN A 399 74.74 -29.70 12.50
C GLN A 399 73.73 -28.71 11.90
N ILE A 400 72.54 -29.21 11.56
CA ILE A 400 71.41 -28.36 11.17
C ILE A 400 70.94 -27.56 12.40
N ARG A 401 70.99 -26.23 12.32
CA ARG A 401 70.50 -25.33 13.37
C ARG A 401 69.03 -25.62 13.69
N THR A 402 68.71 -25.85 14.96
CA THR A 402 67.34 -26.14 15.41
C THR A 402 66.43 -24.93 15.20
N ARG A 403 65.21 -25.17 14.70
CA ARG A 403 64.16 -24.16 14.53
C ARG A 403 62.86 -24.69 15.14
N VAL A 404 62.10 -23.83 15.81
CA VAL A 404 60.79 -24.16 16.38
C VAL A 404 59.70 -23.98 15.32
N ASP A 405 58.70 -24.87 15.30
CA ASP A 405 57.54 -24.71 14.41
C ASP A 405 56.73 -23.44 14.77
N PRO A 406 56.18 -22.71 13.79
CA PRO A 406 55.28 -21.61 14.07
C PRO A 406 54.03 -22.11 14.81
N MET A 407 53.63 -21.38 15.86
CA MET A 407 52.38 -21.64 16.57
C MET A 407 51.16 -21.43 15.65
N PRO A 408 50.01 -22.06 15.93
CA PRO A 408 48.80 -21.83 15.14
C PRO A 408 48.40 -20.34 15.11
N HIS A 409 47.76 -19.92 14.00
CA HIS A 409 47.33 -18.55 13.71
C HIS A 409 46.81 -17.76 14.94
N PHE A 410 45.80 -18.28 15.64
CA PHE A 410 45.22 -17.64 16.83
C PHE A 410 46.13 -17.50 18.06
N LEU A 411 47.32 -18.12 18.11
CA LEU A 411 48.30 -17.95 19.20
C LEU A 411 49.45 -16.99 18.85
N VAL A 412 49.53 -16.57 17.59
CA VAL A 412 50.55 -15.64 17.10
C VAL A 412 50.02 -14.22 17.24
N ILE A 413 50.68 -13.39 18.06
CA ILE A 413 50.21 -12.04 18.46
C ILE A 413 49.70 -11.19 17.27
N PRO A 414 50.47 -10.96 16.19
CA PRO A 414 50.00 -10.10 15.10
C PRO A 414 48.77 -10.68 14.39
N ILE A 415 48.70 -12.01 14.26
CA ILE A 415 47.58 -12.67 13.58
C ILE A 415 46.33 -12.67 14.46
N PHE A 416 46.48 -12.93 15.77
CA PHE A 416 45.40 -12.81 16.75
C PHE A 416 44.79 -11.39 16.78
N ILE A 417 45.63 -10.35 16.76
CA ILE A 417 45.14 -8.96 16.74
C ILE A 417 44.29 -8.72 15.48
N ILE A 418 44.73 -9.20 14.32
CA ILE A 418 43.97 -9.07 13.06
C ILE A 418 42.64 -9.83 13.15
N GLU A 419 42.64 -11.08 13.63
CA GLU A 419 41.41 -11.89 13.79
C GLU A 419 40.41 -11.23 14.76
N PHE A 420 40.91 -10.73 15.89
CA PHE A 420 40.09 -10.03 16.87
C PHE A 420 39.50 -8.72 16.32
N LEU A 421 40.33 -7.90 15.65
CA LEU A 421 39.87 -6.66 15.03
C LEU A 421 38.84 -6.92 13.92
N LEU A 422 39.00 -7.99 13.15
CA LEU A 422 38.04 -8.37 12.11
C LEU A 422 36.68 -8.73 12.73
N LEU A 423 36.66 -9.56 13.77
CA LEU A 423 35.41 -9.88 14.47
C LEU A 423 34.78 -8.65 15.14
N ALA A 424 35.58 -7.80 15.77
CA ALA A 424 35.12 -6.55 16.37
C ALA A 424 34.55 -5.57 15.32
N ALA A 425 35.16 -5.51 14.13
CA ALA A 425 34.65 -4.73 13.01
C ALA A 425 33.30 -5.27 12.53
N VAL A 426 33.13 -6.59 12.42
CA VAL A 426 31.83 -7.19 12.07
C VAL A 426 30.76 -6.85 13.11
N ILE A 427 31.07 -6.94 14.41
CA ILE A 427 30.13 -6.53 15.48
C ILE A 427 29.80 -5.05 15.36
N SER A 428 30.79 -4.20 15.10
CA SER A 428 30.59 -2.75 15.00
C SER A 428 29.72 -2.40 13.79
N VAL A 429 29.98 -3.01 12.63
CA VAL A 429 29.15 -2.81 11.43
C VAL A 429 27.73 -3.29 11.67
N MET A 430 27.54 -4.49 12.24
CA MET A 430 26.21 -5.02 12.57
C MET A 430 25.48 -4.19 13.63
N GLY A 431 26.21 -3.62 14.59
CA GLY A 431 25.66 -2.76 15.63
C GLY A 431 25.26 -1.39 15.08
N VAL A 432 26.10 -0.79 14.23
CA VAL A 432 25.79 0.47 13.54
C VAL A 432 24.59 0.28 12.63
N THR A 433 24.54 -0.79 11.83
CA THR A 433 23.36 -1.05 10.99
C THR A 433 22.11 -1.24 11.85
N ALA A 434 22.15 -2.02 12.93
CA ALA A 434 21.01 -2.14 13.84
C ALA A 434 20.56 -0.78 14.42
N ALA A 435 21.51 0.08 14.80
CA ALA A 435 21.23 1.39 15.37
C ALA A 435 20.67 2.38 14.33
N THR A 436 21.26 2.44 13.13
CA THR A 436 20.75 3.30 12.05
C THR A 436 19.36 2.86 11.61
N LEU A 437 19.10 1.55 11.55
CA LEU A 437 17.77 1.05 11.21
C LEU A 437 16.72 1.26 12.31
N ALA A 438 17.13 1.36 13.58
CA ALA A 438 16.23 1.75 14.66
C ALA A 438 15.87 3.25 14.62
N HIS A 439 16.73 4.08 14.03
CA HIS A 439 16.55 5.53 13.98
C HIS A 439 15.87 6.01 12.69
N ASP A 440 16.37 5.60 11.52
CA ASP A 440 15.94 6.10 10.21
C ASP A 440 14.96 5.15 9.49
N GLY A 441 14.77 3.93 10.02
CA GLY A 441 13.88 2.91 9.44
C GLY A 441 14.52 2.07 8.33
N ASN A 442 13.66 1.45 7.51
CA ASN A 442 14.06 0.54 6.41
C ASN A 442 14.73 1.30 5.25
N PHE A 443 15.45 0.59 4.37
CA PHE A 443 15.84 1.16 3.08
C PHE A 443 14.58 1.35 2.22
N GLN A 444 14.15 2.61 2.05
CA GLN A 444 12.92 2.98 1.35
C GLN A 444 13.15 3.33 -0.12
N HIS A 445 12.06 3.38 -0.89
CA HIS A 445 12.03 3.85 -2.29
C HIS A 445 12.92 3.05 -3.26
N LEU A 446 13.05 1.74 -3.07
CA LEU A 446 13.85 0.92 -3.99
C LEU A 446 13.01 0.58 -5.23
N SER A 447 13.59 0.86 -6.40
CA SER A 447 13.09 0.32 -7.67
C SER A 447 13.19 -1.21 -7.66
N GLN A 448 12.41 -1.89 -8.51
CA GLN A 448 12.44 -3.35 -8.60
C GLN A 448 13.85 -3.90 -8.89
N SER A 449 14.62 -3.22 -9.75
CA SER A 449 16.00 -3.58 -10.08
C SER A 449 16.95 -3.32 -8.91
N GLY A 450 16.83 -2.16 -8.24
CA GLY A 450 17.64 -1.81 -7.06
C GLY A 450 17.39 -2.75 -5.88
N SER A 451 16.12 -3.10 -5.63
CA SER A 451 15.71 -4.05 -4.60
C SER A 451 16.27 -5.44 -4.85
N SER A 452 16.22 -5.92 -6.10
CA SER A 452 16.76 -7.24 -6.47
C SER A 452 18.28 -7.31 -6.31
N PHE A 453 19.01 -6.26 -6.72
CA PHE A 453 20.46 -6.20 -6.54
C PHE A 453 20.85 -6.16 -5.06
N LEU A 454 20.20 -5.30 -4.28
CA LEU A 454 20.45 -5.19 -2.85
C LEU A 454 20.14 -6.51 -2.14
N GLN A 455 19.08 -7.23 -2.51
CA GLN A 455 18.75 -8.54 -1.96
C GLN A 455 19.92 -9.53 -2.07
N VAL A 456 20.51 -9.62 -3.26
CA VAL A 456 21.64 -10.50 -3.50
C VAL A 456 22.80 -10.09 -2.58
N VAL A 457 23.17 -8.81 -2.55
CA VAL A 457 24.28 -8.35 -1.71
C VAL A 457 24.00 -8.61 -0.22
N THR A 458 22.80 -8.27 0.26
CA THR A 458 22.42 -8.37 1.68
C THR A 458 22.17 -9.80 2.15
N SER A 459 21.89 -10.75 1.27
CA SER A 459 21.71 -12.17 1.63
C SER A 459 23.01 -12.98 1.47
N PHE A 460 23.82 -12.71 0.44
CA PHE A 460 25.05 -13.48 0.20
C PHE A 460 26.22 -13.01 1.07
N LEU A 461 26.45 -11.70 1.21
CA LEU A 461 27.62 -11.18 1.92
C LEU A 461 27.66 -11.63 3.40
N PRO A 462 26.57 -11.54 4.19
CA PRO A 462 26.61 -12.01 5.57
C PRO A 462 26.83 -13.52 5.69
N SER A 463 26.30 -14.30 4.74
CA SER A 463 26.49 -15.76 4.71
C SER A 463 27.96 -16.14 4.46
N ILE A 464 28.66 -15.39 3.60
CA ILE A 464 30.10 -15.56 3.37
C ILE A 464 30.90 -15.23 4.64
N VAL A 465 30.58 -14.12 5.31
CA VAL A 465 31.24 -13.72 6.56
C VAL A 465 31.00 -14.74 7.66
N ALA A 466 29.75 -15.18 7.86
CA ALA A 466 29.39 -16.23 8.81
C ALA A 466 30.14 -17.54 8.55
N SER A 467 30.30 -17.93 7.28
CA SER A 467 31.05 -19.13 6.91
C SER A 467 32.54 -19.00 7.21
N ALA A 468 33.13 -17.81 7.04
CA ALA A 468 34.52 -17.55 7.39
C ALA A 468 34.75 -17.60 8.91
N VAL A 469 33.84 -17.02 9.71
CA VAL A 469 33.86 -17.09 11.17
C VAL A 469 33.74 -18.55 11.65
N ALA A 470 32.80 -19.31 11.07
CA ALA A 470 32.64 -20.73 11.36
C ALA A 470 33.92 -21.54 11.04
N ALA A 471 34.60 -21.24 9.93
CA ALA A 471 35.86 -21.89 9.57
C ALA A 471 37.00 -21.56 10.56
N LEU A 472 37.08 -20.31 11.04
CA LEU A 472 38.04 -19.88 12.07
C LEU A 472 37.80 -20.65 13.38
N CYS A 473 36.56 -20.68 13.89
CA CYS A 473 36.24 -21.40 15.12
C CYS A 473 36.52 -22.91 15.01
N ASN A 474 36.19 -23.54 13.87
CA ASN A 474 36.53 -24.96 13.62
C ASN A 474 38.05 -25.20 13.60
N SER A 475 38.82 -24.27 13.04
CA SER A 475 40.29 -24.32 13.05
C SER A 475 40.84 -24.22 14.48
N ILE A 476 40.30 -23.33 15.31
CA ILE A 476 40.65 -23.19 16.72
C ILE A 476 40.34 -24.48 17.48
N LEU A 477 39.12 -25.02 17.35
CA LEU A 477 38.70 -26.27 17.99
C LEU A 477 39.65 -27.43 17.66
N ARG A 478 40.00 -27.59 16.38
CA ARG A 478 40.91 -28.66 15.94
C ARG A 478 42.31 -28.51 16.52
N ASN A 479 42.89 -27.30 16.51
CA ASN A 479 44.23 -27.10 17.05
C ASN A 479 44.27 -27.23 18.59
N ILE A 480 43.24 -26.74 19.31
CA ILE A 480 43.15 -26.90 20.78
C ILE A 480 42.97 -28.36 21.15
N SER A 481 42.09 -29.09 20.47
CA SER A 481 41.84 -30.52 20.76
C SER A 481 43.10 -31.38 20.62
N ILE A 482 44.00 -31.02 19.70
CA ILE A 482 45.32 -31.65 19.53
C ILE A 482 46.28 -31.23 20.65
N LEU A 483 46.30 -29.97 21.06
CA LEU A 483 47.22 -29.44 22.07
C LEU A 483 46.84 -29.79 23.52
N GLU A 484 45.56 -30.00 23.80
CA GLU A 484 45.02 -30.22 25.15
C GLU A 484 45.77 -31.28 25.96
N PRO A 485 45.96 -32.53 25.48
CA PRO A 485 46.66 -33.56 26.27
C PRO A 485 48.13 -33.21 26.54
N TRP A 486 48.77 -32.46 25.63
CA TRP A 486 50.16 -32.05 25.76
C TRP A 486 50.34 -30.93 26.78
N VAL A 487 49.38 -30.02 26.89
CA VAL A 487 49.40 -28.97 27.93
C VAL A 487 49.27 -29.59 29.32
N HIS A 488 48.43 -30.62 29.48
CA HIS A 488 48.35 -31.37 30.75
C HIS A 488 49.67 -32.11 31.05
N LEU A 489 50.29 -32.74 30.06
CA LEU A 489 51.60 -33.39 30.24
C LEU A 489 52.72 -32.39 30.61
N GLN A 490 52.71 -31.17 30.07
CA GLN A 490 53.72 -30.16 30.41
C GLN A 490 53.58 -29.57 31.81
N ARG A 491 52.40 -29.69 32.44
CA ARG A 491 52.22 -29.32 33.85
C ARG A 491 52.89 -30.31 34.81
N GLY A 492 53.24 -31.51 34.33
CA GLY A 492 53.72 -32.60 35.17
C GLY A 492 52.59 -33.33 35.89
N MET A 493 52.91 -34.50 36.43
CA MET A 493 52.06 -35.36 37.26
C MET A 493 50.66 -35.62 36.67
N ALA A 494 50.56 -35.77 35.35
CA ALA A 494 49.27 -35.89 34.67
C ALA A 494 48.73 -37.33 34.73
N VAL A 495 47.46 -37.48 35.12
CA VAL A 495 46.74 -38.76 35.14
C VAL A 495 46.49 -39.27 33.71
N ALA A 496 46.64 -40.58 33.48
CA ALA A 496 46.44 -41.20 32.17
C ALA A 496 45.08 -40.89 31.51
N ARG A 497 44.01 -40.69 32.31
CA ARG A 497 42.67 -40.32 31.83
C ARG A 497 42.62 -38.94 31.19
N THR A 498 43.36 -37.98 31.73
CA THR A 498 43.34 -36.56 31.33
C THR A 498 44.45 -36.19 30.35
N SER A 499 45.42 -37.07 30.13
CA SER A 499 46.54 -36.86 29.19
C SER A 499 46.58 -37.94 28.09
N VAL A 500 47.06 -39.14 28.41
CA VAL A 500 47.50 -40.13 27.42
C VAL A 500 46.34 -40.82 26.69
N SER A 501 45.21 -41.05 27.38
CA SER A 501 44.01 -41.72 26.82
C SER A 501 42.94 -40.76 26.25
N MET A 502 43.29 -39.46 26.17
CA MET A 502 42.42 -38.41 25.68
C MET A 502 42.22 -38.53 24.16
N ASN A 503 40.96 -38.51 23.70
CA ASN A 503 40.61 -38.63 22.27
C ASN A 503 39.59 -37.53 21.90
N TYR A 504 40.09 -36.39 21.43
CA TYR A 504 39.26 -35.28 20.92
C TYR A 504 39.64 -34.86 19.49
N ALA A 505 40.87 -35.12 19.03
CA ALA A 505 41.43 -34.55 17.80
C ALA A 505 40.74 -34.98 16.48
N SER A 506 40.01 -36.09 16.47
CA SER A 506 39.39 -36.71 15.30
C SER A 506 37.85 -36.58 15.27
N GLN A 507 37.27 -35.89 16.26
CA GLN A 507 35.83 -35.91 16.52
C GLN A 507 35.12 -34.65 16.01
N ASN A 508 33.82 -34.76 15.70
CA ASN A 508 33.02 -33.62 15.29
C ASN A 508 32.69 -32.69 16.50
N PRO A 509 32.36 -31.41 16.28
CA PRO A 509 32.09 -30.47 17.37
C PRO A 509 31.00 -30.95 18.34
N TRP A 510 29.94 -31.60 17.83
CA TRP A 510 28.85 -32.17 18.63
C TRP A 510 29.33 -33.25 19.62
N SER A 511 30.17 -34.18 19.17
CA SER A 511 30.70 -35.25 20.01
C SER A 511 31.76 -34.73 20.99
N ILE A 512 32.57 -33.76 20.58
CA ILE A 512 33.53 -33.08 21.47
C ILE A 512 32.76 -32.35 22.59
N LEU A 513 31.71 -31.60 22.26
CA LEU A 513 30.90 -30.87 23.25
C LEU A 513 30.33 -31.82 24.31
N LYS A 514 29.66 -32.90 23.89
CA LYS A 514 29.10 -33.90 24.80
C LYS A 514 30.17 -34.47 25.74
N LYS A 515 31.32 -34.88 25.21
CA LYS A 515 32.41 -35.46 26.01
C LYS A 515 33.14 -34.44 26.89
N ALA A 516 33.31 -33.21 26.40
CA ALA A 516 33.98 -32.13 27.13
C ALA A 516 33.16 -31.69 28.34
N VAL A 517 31.83 -31.57 28.19
CA VAL A 517 30.90 -31.29 29.29
C VAL A 517 30.94 -32.41 30.33
N GLN A 518 30.85 -33.67 29.90
CA GLN A 518 30.89 -34.83 30.79
C GLN A 518 32.22 -34.93 31.57
N ASN A 519 33.34 -34.62 30.94
CA ASN A 519 34.67 -34.66 31.56
C ASN A 519 35.10 -33.32 32.20
N ARG A 520 34.20 -32.33 32.30
CA ARG A 520 34.43 -30.99 32.89
C ARG A 520 35.60 -30.20 32.27
N HIS A 521 35.85 -30.35 30.97
CA HIS A 521 36.82 -29.54 30.24
C HIS A 521 36.16 -28.25 29.72
N SER A 522 36.10 -27.22 30.57
CA SER A 522 35.35 -25.97 30.31
C SER A 522 35.77 -25.24 29.03
N LEU A 523 37.07 -25.10 28.75
CA LEU A 523 37.54 -24.41 27.53
C LEU A 523 37.09 -25.14 26.26
N LEU A 524 37.27 -26.47 26.21
CA LEU A 524 36.91 -27.26 25.05
C LEU A 524 35.39 -27.32 24.86
N SER A 525 34.64 -27.31 25.96
CA SER A 525 33.18 -27.18 25.96
C SER A 525 32.74 -25.83 25.37
N LEU A 526 33.38 -24.73 25.78
CA LEU A 526 33.04 -23.40 25.29
C LEU A 526 33.32 -23.25 23.78
N VAL A 527 34.50 -23.68 23.32
CA VAL A 527 34.89 -23.60 21.90
C VAL A 527 33.99 -24.51 21.04
N SER A 528 33.67 -25.71 21.51
CA SER A 528 32.77 -26.62 20.76
C SER A 528 31.33 -26.12 20.71
N PHE A 529 30.85 -25.47 21.78
CA PHE A 529 29.55 -24.79 21.77
C PHE A 529 29.52 -23.65 20.75
N ALA A 530 30.56 -22.82 20.68
CA ALA A 530 30.68 -21.77 19.67
C ALA A 530 30.71 -22.33 18.23
N CYS A 531 31.42 -23.44 17.99
CA CYS A 531 31.38 -24.11 16.67
C CYS A 531 29.98 -24.61 16.30
N VAL A 532 29.20 -25.10 17.27
CA VAL A 532 27.80 -25.51 17.04
C VAL A 532 26.91 -24.30 16.77
N ALA A 533 27.06 -23.22 17.54
CA ALA A 533 26.33 -21.96 17.33
C ALA A 533 26.63 -21.35 15.95
N ASN A 534 27.86 -21.47 15.46
CA ASN A 534 28.25 -21.02 14.12
C ASN A 534 27.51 -21.73 12.97
N ILE A 535 27.06 -22.97 13.15
CA ILE A 535 26.20 -23.64 12.16
C ILE A 535 24.87 -22.88 12.04
N LEU A 536 24.32 -22.43 13.18
CA LEU A 536 23.11 -21.60 13.19
C LEU A 536 23.37 -20.21 12.59
N LEU A 537 24.53 -19.60 12.90
CA LEU A 537 24.92 -18.31 12.31
C LEU A 537 24.91 -18.36 10.78
N THR A 538 25.46 -19.42 10.17
CA THR A 538 25.49 -19.55 8.69
C THR A 538 24.10 -19.63 8.07
N VAL A 539 23.11 -20.18 8.77
CA VAL A 539 21.73 -20.29 8.29
C VAL A 539 20.99 -18.96 8.46
N VAL A 540 21.12 -18.33 9.63
CA VAL A 540 20.40 -17.11 9.98
C VAL A 540 20.95 -15.89 9.24
N ALA A 541 22.25 -15.86 8.94
CA ALA A 541 22.90 -14.75 8.24
C ALA A 541 22.29 -14.44 6.86
N GLY A 542 21.82 -15.46 6.13
CA GLY A 542 21.17 -15.26 4.82
C GLY A 542 19.80 -14.57 4.89
N GLY A 543 19.15 -14.62 6.06
CA GLY A 543 17.83 -14.06 6.31
C GLY A 543 17.84 -12.73 7.08
N LEU A 544 18.99 -12.07 7.24
CA LEU A 544 19.10 -10.82 8.01
C LEU A 544 18.22 -9.68 7.46
N PHE A 545 17.96 -9.67 6.16
CA PHE A 545 17.12 -8.68 5.49
C PHE A 545 16.02 -9.37 4.68
N THR A 546 14.84 -8.76 4.67
CA THR A 546 13.64 -9.26 3.99
C THR A 546 13.03 -8.14 3.15
N GLN A 547 12.48 -8.50 1.99
CA GLN A 547 11.77 -7.56 1.13
C GLN A 547 10.34 -7.38 1.60
N LYS A 548 9.89 -6.13 1.70
CA LYS A 548 8.50 -5.77 2.00
C LYS A 548 8.06 -4.66 1.06
N LEU A 549 6.88 -4.82 0.46
CA LEU A 549 6.22 -3.75 -0.28
C LEU A 549 5.58 -2.78 0.71
N THR A 550 5.92 -1.50 0.63
CA THR A 550 5.30 -0.45 1.45
C THR A 550 4.93 0.74 0.57
N GLN A 551 3.96 1.52 1.04
CA GLN A 551 3.62 2.79 0.40
C GLN A 551 4.74 3.78 0.65
N SER A 552 5.12 4.48 -0.41
CA SER A 552 6.07 5.58 -0.38
C SER A 552 5.39 6.87 -0.77
N TYR A 553 5.66 7.92 0.00
CA TYR A 553 5.14 9.27 -0.18
C TYR A 553 6.28 10.13 -0.71
N LEU A 554 6.22 10.52 -1.97
CA LEU A 554 7.21 11.40 -2.59
C LEU A 554 6.56 12.76 -2.85
N PRO A 555 7.20 13.89 -2.51
CA PRO A 555 6.67 15.21 -2.86
C PRO A 555 6.60 15.34 -4.38
N SER A 556 5.50 15.91 -4.89
CA SER A 556 5.28 16.10 -6.32
C SER A 556 4.96 17.55 -6.64
N THR A 557 5.41 18.00 -7.81
CA THR A 557 5.07 19.29 -8.39
C THR A 557 4.03 19.17 -9.51
N SER A 558 3.46 17.97 -9.75
CA SER A 558 2.51 17.71 -10.84
C SER A 558 1.05 18.09 -10.51
N LEU A 559 0.77 18.48 -9.26
CA LEU A 559 -0.56 18.77 -8.74
C LEU A 559 -0.77 20.28 -8.58
N TYR A 560 -1.90 20.78 -9.11
CA TYR A 560 -2.22 22.20 -9.15
C TYR A 560 -3.68 22.51 -8.82
N MET A 561 -3.92 23.63 -8.15
CA MET A 561 -5.26 24.15 -7.85
C MET A 561 -5.75 25.06 -8.98
N ASN A 562 -7.02 24.91 -9.34
CA ASN A 562 -7.68 25.72 -10.37
C ASN A 562 -8.68 26.74 -9.81
N TYR A 563 -9.02 26.63 -8.52
CA TYR A 563 -10.01 27.47 -7.85
C TYR A 563 -9.44 28.11 -6.60
N SER A 564 -9.93 29.31 -6.26
CA SER A 564 -9.48 30.08 -5.12
C SER A 564 -9.94 29.42 -3.83
N ASP A 565 -9.05 29.33 -2.86
CA ASP A 565 -9.29 28.86 -1.51
C ASP A 565 -9.73 29.97 -0.55
N ALA A 566 -9.77 31.23 -1.02
CA ALA A 566 -10.04 32.41 -0.20
C ALA A 566 -11.33 33.16 -0.59
N GLN A 567 -11.90 32.88 -1.76
CA GLN A 567 -13.07 33.59 -2.29
C GLN A 567 -14.19 32.62 -2.63
N PHE A 568 -15.40 32.97 -2.20
CA PHE A 568 -16.63 32.24 -2.50
C PHE A 568 -17.60 33.19 -3.19
N GLN A 569 -18.10 32.79 -4.37
CA GLN A 569 -19.04 33.61 -5.13
C GLN A 569 -20.41 33.62 -4.46
N ARG A 570 -21.08 34.78 -4.52
CA ARG A 570 -22.44 34.96 -4.02
C ARG A 570 -23.40 35.02 -5.21
N PRO A 571 -23.94 33.89 -5.67
CA PRO A 571 -24.92 33.93 -6.72
C PRO A 571 -26.24 34.54 -6.22
N ALA A 572 -26.95 35.21 -7.12
CA ALA A 572 -28.26 35.80 -6.82
C ALA A 572 -29.35 34.72 -6.67
N PHE A 573 -29.14 33.56 -7.27
CA PHE A 573 -30.05 32.41 -7.29
C PHE A 573 -29.26 31.10 -7.08
N ALA A 574 -29.96 30.04 -6.67
CA ALA A 574 -29.40 28.69 -6.64
C ALA A 574 -29.82 27.94 -7.91
N ALA A 575 -28.93 27.14 -8.49
CA ALA A 575 -29.29 26.19 -9.55
C ALA A 575 -30.35 25.21 -9.02
N ASP A 576 -31.31 24.84 -9.88
CA ASP A 576 -32.29 23.81 -9.55
C ASP A 576 -31.62 22.43 -9.46
N PHE A 577 -32.24 21.55 -8.68
CA PHE A 577 -31.67 20.26 -8.30
C PHE A 577 -32.67 19.13 -8.55
N THR A 578 -32.53 18.48 -9.71
CA THR A 578 -33.43 17.40 -10.16
C THR A 578 -32.75 16.03 -10.17
N GLU A 579 -31.49 15.97 -9.74
CA GLU A 579 -30.60 14.80 -9.78
C GLU A 579 -30.74 13.89 -8.54
N PHE A 580 -31.96 13.70 -8.03
CA PHE A 580 -32.22 12.90 -6.83
C PHE A 580 -31.75 11.44 -6.97
N ASP A 581 -31.70 10.89 -8.18
CA ASP A 581 -31.24 9.52 -8.44
C ASP A 581 -29.76 9.33 -8.12
N LEU A 582 -28.92 10.33 -8.39
CA LEU A 582 -27.49 10.29 -8.07
C LEU A 582 -27.28 10.22 -6.56
N ILE A 583 -28.12 10.91 -5.79
CA ILE A 583 -28.08 10.85 -4.32
C ILE A 583 -28.62 9.51 -3.84
N GLN A 584 -29.77 9.07 -4.34
CA GLN A 584 -30.38 7.80 -3.93
C GLN A 584 -29.41 6.63 -4.14
N THR A 585 -28.75 6.59 -5.30
CA THR A 585 -27.75 5.56 -5.63
C THR A 585 -26.50 5.68 -4.77
N SER A 586 -26.02 6.90 -4.52
CA SER A 586 -24.85 7.12 -3.64
C SER A 586 -25.18 6.71 -2.18
N ILE A 587 -26.36 7.08 -1.65
CA ILE A 587 -26.81 6.73 -0.28
C ILE A 587 -26.98 5.21 -0.14
N THR A 588 -27.60 4.55 -1.11
CA THR A 588 -27.83 3.09 -1.07
C THR A 588 -26.57 2.27 -1.22
N SER A 589 -25.61 2.73 -2.03
CA SER A 589 -24.30 2.09 -2.18
C SER A 589 -23.33 2.44 -1.06
N GLY A 590 -23.58 3.52 -0.31
CA GLY A 590 -22.73 4.03 0.74
C GLY A 590 -21.45 4.70 0.23
N VAL A 591 -21.38 5.03 -1.07
CA VAL A 591 -20.17 5.53 -1.72
C VAL A 591 -20.51 6.70 -2.64
N PRO A 592 -19.82 7.85 -2.52
CA PRO A 592 -20.07 9.00 -3.38
C PRO A 592 -19.69 8.66 -4.83
N MET A 593 -20.64 8.84 -5.75
CA MET A 593 -20.44 8.56 -7.17
C MET A 593 -19.69 9.67 -7.92
N LEU A 594 -19.63 10.87 -7.35
CA LEU A 594 -19.01 12.04 -7.99
C LEU A 594 -17.53 12.19 -7.60
N PRO A 595 -16.67 12.62 -8.53
CA PRO A 595 -15.28 12.94 -8.21
C PRO A 595 -15.23 14.18 -7.31
N TRP A 596 -14.24 14.20 -6.41
CA TRP A 596 -14.03 15.23 -5.40
C TRP A 596 -15.16 15.32 -4.37
N MET A 597 -15.77 14.19 -4.03
CA MET A 597 -16.87 14.14 -3.07
C MET A 597 -16.65 13.04 -2.02
N ALA A 598 -16.97 13.36 -0.77
CA ALA A 598 -17.20 12.44 0.34
C ALA A 598 -18.68 12.55 0.78
N SER A 599 -19.12 11.69 1.71
CA SER A 599 -20.51 11.68 2.20
C SER A 599 -20.94 12.98 2.89
N ASN A 600 -20.01 13.70 3.51
CA ASN A 600 -20.26 14.90 4.32
C ASN A 600 -19.56 16.17 3.80
N TYR A 601 -18.64 16.03 2.84
CA TYR A 601 -17.87 17.15 2.28
C TYR A 601 -17.70 16.97 0.77
N SER A 602 -17.78 18.08 0.04
CA SER A 602 -17.27 18.20 -1.32
C SER A 602 -15.91 18.92 -1.29
N PHE A 603 -14.98 18.51 -2.14
CA PHE A 603 -13.62 19.03 -2.18
C PHE A 603 -13.40 19.88 -3.42
N VAL A 604 -12.59 20.94 -3.26
CA VAL A 604 -12.15 21.74 -4.39
C VAL A 604 -11.24 20.88 -5.30
N PRO A 605 -11.55 20.73 -6.61
CA PRO A 605 -10.79 19.85 -7.49
C PRO A 605 -9.33 20.27 -7.70
N ILE A 606 -8.42 19.30 -7.67
CA ILE A 606 -7.00 19.49 -8.00
C ILE A 606 -6.72 18.86 -9.38
N LYS A 607 -6.02 19.59 -10.24
CA LYS A 607 -5.63 19.14 -11.56
C LYS A 607 -4.26 18.46 -11.50
N ASN A 608 -4.12 17.35 -12.22
CA ASN A 608 -2.87 16.61 -12.36
C ASN A 608 -2.36 16.67 -13.82
N THR A 609 -1.09 17.00 -14.02
CA THR A 609 -0.46 17.02 -15.37
C THR A 609 0.05 15.65 -15.82
N ASP A 610 0.50 14.81 -14.87
CA ASP A 610 1.11 13.51 -15.13
C ASP A 610 0.30 12.42 -14.41
N ALA A 611 -0.83 12.04 -15.03
CA ALA A 611 -1.76 11.05 -14.50
C ALA A 611 -1.31 9.61 -14.80
N ASP A 612 -0.78 8.94 -13.79
CA ASP A 612 -0.41 7.53 -13.81
C ASP A 612 -1.56 6.69 -13.18
N PRO A 613 -2.06 5.63 -13.85
CA PRO A 613 -3.11 4.78 -13.30
C PRO A 613 -2.67 3.91 -12.10
N ASP A 614 -1.38 3.67 -11.90
CA ASP A 614 -0.87 2.75 -10.87
C ASP A 614 -0.55 3.46 -9.54
N VAL A 615 -0.80 4.76 -9.47
CA VAL A 615 -0.32 5.65 -8.40
C VAL A 615 -1.47 6.48 -7.85
N MET A 616 -1.47 6.66 -6.53
CA MET A 616 -2.42 7.54 -5.84
C MET A 616 -1.75 8.89 -5.58
N TYR A 617 -2.55 9.94 -5.51
CA TYR A 617 -2.07 11.30 -5.24
C TYR A 617 -2.58 11.76 -3.88
N GLY A 618 -1.74 12.49 -3.15
CA GLY A 618 -2.12 13.11 -1.88
C GLY A 618 -1.90 14.61 -1.97
N ALA A 619 -2.87 15.42 -1.53
CA ALA A 619 -2.71 16.87 -1.46
C ALA A 619 -3.66 17.48 -0.43
N THR A 620 -3.37 18.70 0.00
CA THR A 620 -4.28 19.48 0.84
C THR A 620 -5.23 20.30 -0.04
N THR A 621 -6.54 20.19 0.20
CA THR A 621 -7.58 20.96 -0.49
C THR A 621 -8.67 21.40 0.48
N LEU A 622 -9.45 22.41 0.09
CA LEU A 622 -10.59 22.90 0.86
C LEU A 622 -11.76 21.92 0.75
N GLY A 623 -12.27 21.47 1.89
CA GLY A 623 -13.52 20.74 2.05
C GLY A 623 -14.67 21.68 2.39
N ILE A 624 -15.78 21.48 1.70
CA ILE A 624 -16.98 22.31 1.71
C ILE A 624 -18.15 21.38 2.02
N GLY A 625 -18.75 21.54 3.19
CA GLY A 625 -19.86 20.72 3.67
C GLY A 625 -20.93 21.58 4.32
N SER A 626 -22.04 20.95 4.66
CA SER A 626 -23.09 21.55 5.48
C SER A 626 -23.41 20.63 6.65
N ASP A 627 -23.95 21.18 7.71
CA ASP A 627 -24.55 20.44 8.82
C ASP A 627 -26.00 20.92 8.96
N LEU A 628 -26.87 20.07 9.52
CA LEU A 628 -28.25 20.42 9.79
C LEU A 628 -28.52 20.24 11.28
N GLU A 629 -28.65 21.35 12.01
CA GLU A 629 -28.93 21.34 13.44
C GLU A 629 -30.44 21.36 13.68
N CYS A 630 -31.00 20.23 14.14
CA CYS A 630 -32.44 20.08 14.34
C CYS A 630 -32.84 20.09 15.83
N THR A 631 -33.98 20.70 16.13
CA THR A 631 -34.62 20.77 17.45
C THR A 631 -36.08 20.33 17.34
N GLU A 632 -36.58 19.59 18.33
CA GLU A 632 -37.96 19.11 18.34
C GLU A 632 -38.94 20.23 18.72
N LEU A 633 -40.01 20.40 17.93
CA LEU A 633 -41.10 21.33 18.21
C LEU A 633 -42.25 20.62 18.91
N SER A 634 -42.86 21.29 19.89
CA SER A 634 -44.01 20.75 20.61
C SER A 634 -45.31 21.08 19.87
N ILE A 635 -46.16 20.08 19.65
CA ILE A 635 -47.42 20.27 18.90
C ILE A 635 -48.31 21.33 19.58
N SER A 636 -48.46 21.25 20.91
CA SER A 636 -49.35 22.14 21.68
C SER A 636 -48.96 23.63 21.66
N GLN A 637 -47.69 23.97 21.42
CA GLN A 637 -47.21 25.35 21.44
C GLN A 637 -46.96 25.90 20.03
N ASN A 638 -46.65 25.03 19.07
CA ASN A 638 -46.14 25.43 17.76
C ASN A 638 -47.12 25.17 16.60
N LEU A 639 -48.11 24.28 16.75
CA LEU A 639 -49.12 24.04 15.73
C LEU A 639 -50.34 24.95 15.95
N VAL A 640 -50.73 25.69 14.92
CA VAL A 640 -51.93 26.54 14.92
C VAL A 640 -52.88 26.06 13.84
N GLU A 641 -54.13 25.80 14.23
CA GLU A 641 -55.21 25.40 13.33
C GLU A 641 -56.21 26.56 13.20
N GLU A 642 -56.24 27.21 12.03
CA GLU A 642 -57.12 28.35 11.75
C GLU A 642 -57.99 28.04 10.53
N GLY A 643 -59.24 27.66 10.78
CA GLY A 643 -60.20 27.29 9.72
C GLY A 643 -59.79 26.00 8.98
N GLN A 644 -59.58 26.10 7.67
CA GLN A 644 -59.08 24.99 6.83
C GLN A 644 -57.54 24.98 6.70
N SER A 645 -56.83 25.98 7.26
CA SER A 645 -55.38 26.08 7.19
C SER A 645 -54.73 25.63 8.49
N THR A 646 -53.78 24.70 8.40
CA THR A 646 -52.95 24.26 9.52
C THR A 646 -51.51 24.72 9.27
N TYR A 647 -50.89 25.37 10.24
CA TYR A 647 -49.56 25.92 10.07
C TYR A 647 -48.72 25.83 11.35
N TRP A 648 -47.42 25.67 11.16
CA TRP A 648 -46.43 25.63 12.21
C TRP A 648 -45.80 27.00 12.41
N VAL A 649 -45.56 27.35 13.67
CA VAL A 649 -44.96 28.62 14.04
C VAL A 649 -43.82 28.39 15.03
N TYR A 650 -42.65 28.91 14.70
CA TYR A 650 -41.44 28.78 15.52
C TYR A 650 -40.55 30.02 15.41
N ARG A 651 -39.53 30.09 16.27
CA ARG A 651 -38.54 31.17 16.30
C ARG A 651 -37.16 30.60 16.00
N PRO A 652 -36.39 31.18 15.06
CA PRO A 652 -35.00 30.81 14.82
C PRO A 652 -34.13 31.00 16.07
N SER A 653 -33.07 30.21 16.18
CA SER A 653 -32.14 30.19 17.32
C SER A 653 -31.24 31.41 17.35
N HIS A 654 -30.84 31.92 16.17
CA HIS A 654 -29.97 33.10 16.03
C HIS A 654 -30.73 34.43 16.15
N ASP A 655 -31.99 34.50 15.68
CA ASP A 655 -32.81 35.73 15.66
C ASP A 655 -34.15 35.53 16.40
N VAL A 656 -34.08 35.54 17.74
CA VAL A 656 -35.22 35.24 18.64
C VAL A 656 -36.39 36.24 18.50
N SER A 657 -36.15 37.42 17.92
CA SER A 657 -37.20 38.42 17.65
C SER A 657 -38.08 38.07 16.45
N ARG A 658 -37.64 37.14 15.58
CA ARG A 658 -38.34 36.81 14.34
C ARG A 658 -39.18 35.54 14.51
N GLN A 659 -40.34 35.52 13.86
CA GLN A 659 -41.27 34.40 13.89
C GLN A 659 -41.45 33.89 12.46
N CYS A 660 -41.17 32.60 12.24
CA CYS A 660 -41.32 31.96 10.94
C CYS A 660 -42.58 31.07 10.93
N ARG A 661 -43.30 31.08 9.81
CA ARG A 661 -44.54 30.35 9.60
C ARG A 661 -44.39 29.36 8.45
N VAL A 662 -44.84 28.12 8.64
CA VAL A 662 -44.83 27.07 7.61
C VAL A 662 -46.23 26.48 7.48
N ASN A 663 -46.83 26.54 6.30
CA ASN A 663 -48.13 25.91 6.05
C ASN A 663 -47.98 24.40 5.84
N MET A 664 -48.95 23.63 6.35
CA MET A 664 -49.13 22.23 6.00
C MET A 664 -50.13 22.10 4.87
N THR A 665 -49.77 21.35 3.83
CA THR A 665 -50.68 20.98 2.75
C THR A 665 -51.55 19.79 3.18
N ALA A 666 -52.84 19.84 2.86
CA ALA A 666 -53.75 18.72 3.11
C ALA A 666 -53.57 17.62 2.05
N LEU A 667 -53.75 16.36 2.44
CA LEU A 667 -53.70 15.23 1.51
C LEU A 667 -54.87 15.26 0.52
N VAL A 668 -54.56 15.10 -0.78
CA VAL A 668 -55.53 15.12 -1.89
C VAL A 668 -56.57 13.98 -1.80
N ARG A 669 -56.23 12.83 -1.17
CA ARG A 669 -57.15 11.69 -0.97
C ARG A 669 -57.39 11.43 0.52
N PRO A 670 -58.59 11.74 1.05
CA PRO A 670 -58.83 11.65 2.48
C PRO A 670 -58.81 10.23 3.07
N SER A 671 -59.12 9.22 2.24
CA SER A 671 -59.40 7.85 2.66
C SER A 671 -58.22 6.88 2.58
N GLU A 672 -57.05 7.30 2.11
CA GLU A 672 -55.88 6.43 1.96
C GLU A 672 -55.04 6.45 3.24
N ALA A 673 -54.77 5.27 3.82
CA ALA A 673 -53.96 5.16 5.03
C ALA A 673 -52.47 5.19 4.68
N ILE A 674 -51.73 6.14 5.24
CA ILE A 674 -50.30 6.31 4.98
C ILE A 674 -49.51 5.70 6.15
N ALA A 675 -48.65 4.73 5.82
CA ALA A 675 -47.84 4.01 6.81
C ALA A 675 -46.77 4.91 7.45
N LEU A 676 -46.06 5.70 6.63
CA LEU A 676 -45.04 6.65 7.04
C LEU A 676 -44.88 7.71 5.94
N SER A 677 -44.95 8.99 6.31
CA SER A 677 -44.54 10.11 5.47
C SER A 677 -43.62 11.03 6.25
N ILE A 678 -42.59 11.54 5.59
CA ILE A 678 -41.68 12.55 6.13
C ILE A 678 -41.67 13.67 5.12
N HIS A 679 -41.83 14.91 5.59
CA HIS A 679 -41.90 16.07 4.73
C HIS A 679 -40.88 17.14 5.08
N PHE A 680 -40.17 17.68 4.09
CA PHE A 680 -39.35 18.88 4.21
C PHE A 680 -40.15 20.08 3.71
N LEU A 681 -40.41 21.03 4.60
CA LEU A 681 -41.28 22.17 4.35
C LEU A 681 -40.50 23.48 4.50
N SER A 682 -40.67 24.36 3.53
CA SER A 682 -40.17 25.73 3.54
C SER A 682 -41.15 26.70 4.23
N PRO A 683 -40.65 27.70 4.97
CA PRO A 683 -41.44 28.82 5.48
C PRO A 683 -42.07 29.69 4.39
N ILE A 684 -43.12 30.43 4.75
CA ILE A 684 -43.81 31.37 3.87
C ILE A 684 -43.11 32.74 3.93
N ALA A 685 -43.04 33.42 2.79
CA ALA A 685 -42.52 34.78 2.70
C ALA A 685 -43.59 35.81 3.14
N GLU A 686 -43.54 36.27 4.39
CA GLU A 686 -44.33 37.43 4.86
C GLU A 686 -43.44 38.70 4.87
N SER A 687 -43.50 39.48 3.78
CA SER A 687 -43.09 40.90 3.60
C SER A 687 -41.70 41.40 4.06
N ASP A 688 -40.69 40.55 4.31
CA ASP A 688 -39.27 40.98 4.45
C ASP A 688 -38.35 39.92 3.82
N LEU A 689 -38.00 40.12 2.53
CA LEU A 689 -36.98 39.38 1.74
C LEU A 689 -36.60 38.01 2.35
N ASP A 690 -37.48 37.01 2.26
CA ASP A 690 -37.30 35.55 2.41
C ASP A 690 -36.24 34.98 3.39
N LEU A 691 -35.85 35.69 4.46
CA LEU A 691 -34.76 35.25 5.34
C LEU A 691 -35.10 33.97 6.12
N CYS A 692 -36.38 33.75 6.47
CA CYS A 692 -36.84 32.50 7.10
C CYS A 692 -36.63 31.29 6.17
N GLN A 693 -36.86 31.45 4.87
CA GLN A 693 -36.66 30.40 3.87
C GLN A 693 -35.18 30.08 3.66
N MET A 694 -34.31 31.08 3.78
CA MET A 694 -32.86 30.89 3.66
C MET A 694 -32.25 30.23 4.90
N SER A 695 -32.80 30.47 6.09
CA SER A 695 -32.16 30.11 7.36
C SER A 695 -32.73 28.89 8.05
N THR A 696 -33.93 28.42 7.68
CA THR A 696 -34.61 27.34 8.41
C THR A 696 -35.37 26.40 7.47
N VAL A 697 -35.48 25.13 7.87
CA VAL A 697 -36.34 24.12 7.24
C VAL A 697 -37.11 23.38 8.32
N LEU A 698 -38.39 23.09 8.07
CA LEU A 698 -39.21 22.29 8.96
C LEU A 698 -39.32 20.86 8.43
N VAL A 699 -38.98 19.86 9.26
CA VAL A 699 -39.14 18.45 8.92
C VAL A 699 -40.30 17.86 9.73
N VAL A 700 -41.34 17.35 9.06
CA VAL A 700 -42.51 16.77 9.72
C VAL A 700 -42.65 15.30 9.34
N GLY A 701 -42.49 14.41 10.33
CA GLY A 701 -42.70 12.97 10.19
C GLY A 701 -44.05 12.55 10.77
N ARG A 702 -44.87 11.85 9.97
CA ARG A 702 -46.15 11.26 10.41
C ARG A 702 -46.23 9.79 10.05
N TRP A 703 -46.86 8.98 10.91
CA TRP A 703 -46.99 7.54 10.68
C TRP A 703 -48.38 7.02 11.07
N ASN A 704 -48.79 5.94 10.40
CA ASN A 704 -50.06 5.24 10.62
C ASN A 704 -51.27 6.18 10.76
N TYR A 705 -51.45 7.04 9.75
CA TYR A 705 -52.40 8.15 9.80
C TYR A 705 -53.25 8.22 8.52
N THR A 706 -54.44 8.82 8.63
CA THR A 706 -55.35 9.15 7.50
C THR A 706 -55.46 10.67 7.39
N ALA A 707 -55.96 11.21 6.28
CA ALA A 707 -56.05 12.67 6.14
C ALA A 707 -56.92 13.35 7.21
N GLU A 708 -57.92 12.65 7.75
CA GLU A 708 -58.80 13.14 8.82
C GLU A 708 -58.22 12.96 10.23
N SER A 709 -57.06 12.32 10.37
CA SER A 709 -56.45 12.08 11.68
C SER A 709 -55.78 13.33 12.25
N SER A 710 -56.11 13.65 13.50
CA SER A 710 -55.51 14.77 14.24
C SER A 710 -54.00 14.61 14.43
N PHE A 711 -53.30 15.75 14.54
CA PHE A 711 -51.87 15.80 14.84
C PHE A 711 -51.66 15.55 16.35
N THR A 712 -51.01 14.44 16.68
CA THR A 712 -50.74 14.04 18.08
C THR A 712 -49.29 13.62 18.24
N ASP A 713 -48.74 13.71 19.45
CA ASP A 713 -47.36 13.28 19.75
C ASP A 713 -47.16 11.77 19.52
N THR A 714 -48.26 11.01 19.34
CA THR A 714 -48.24 9.56 19.08
C THR A 714 -48.19 9.18 17.60
N ASN A 715 -48.40 10.14 16.69
CA ASN A 715 -48.43 9.92 15.25
C ASN A 715 -47.68 10.98 14.44
N THR A 716 -47.14 12.03 15.08
CA THR A 716 -46.52 13.18 14.44
C THR A 716 -45.31 13.65 15.25
N ILE A 717 -44.19 13.91 14.57
CA ILE A 717 -43.01 14.60 15.11
C ILE A 717 -42.67 15.75 14.15
N ALA A 718 -42.41 16.93 14.69
CA ALA A 718 -41.96 18.09 13.92
C ALA A 718 -40.60 18.56 14.42
N LEU A 719 -39.66 18.77 13.50
CA LEU A 719 -38.30 19.23 13.77
C LEU A 719 -38.06 20.56 13.09
N HIS A 720 -37.63 21.55 13.87
CA HIS A 720 -37.08 22.81 13.36
C HIS A 720 -35.59 22.64 13.13
N CYS A 721 -35.14 22.77 11.88
CA CYS A 721 -33.77 22.52 11.48
C CYS A 721 -33.11 23.78 10.89
N GLU A 722 -31.91 24.09 11.35
CA GLU A 722 -31.07 25.20 10.89
C GLU A 722 -29.81 24.66 10.20
N PRO A 723 -29.61 24.91 8.90
CA PRO A 723 -28.41 24.49 8.20
C PRO A 723 -27.22 25.39 8.52
N ARG A 724 -26.04 24.79 8.71
CA ARG A 724 -24.77 25.49 8.97
C ARG A 724 -23.70 25.09 7.98
N MET A 725 -22.94 26.08 7.51
CA MET A 725 -21.82 25.84 6.61
C MET A 725 -20.60 25.29 7.36
N ARG A 726 -19.91 24.30 6.79
CA ARG A 726 -18.61 23.80 7.26
C ARG A 726 -17.55 23.95 6.18
N LEU A 727 -16.50 24.69 6.50
CA LEU A 727 -15.36 24.95 5.63
C LEU A 727 -14.08 24.59 6.39
N GLN A 728 -13.30 23.65 5.87
CA GLN A 728 -12.05 23.22 6.51
C GLN A 728 -11.10 22.64 5.46
N ASN A 729 -9.77 22.77 5.64
CA ASN A 729 -8.81 22.10 4.77
C ASN A 729 -8.63 20.63 5.17
N PHE A 730 -8.56 19.76 4.17
CA PHE A 730 -8.34 18.32 4.32
C PHE A 730 -7.12 17.88 3.54
N SER A 731 -6.35 16.96 4.12
CA SER A 731 -5.39 16.14 3.39
C SER A 731 -6.16 15.00 2.73
N VAL A 732 -6.31 15.06 1.42
CA VAL A 732 -7.08 14.09 0.64
C VAL A 732 -6.15 13.20 -0.16
N THR A 733 -6.45 11.90 -0.20
CA THR A 733 -5.84 10.97 -1.14
C THR A 733 -6.84 10.61 -2.23
N PHE A 734 -6.42 10.69 -3.50
CA PHE A 734 -7.30 10.55 -4.64
C PHE A 734 -6.63 9.87 -5.83
N ASP A 735 -7.45 9.29 -6.69
CA ASP A 735 -7.03 8.62 -7.92
C ASP A 735 -6.89 9.61 -9.10
N ARG A 736 -6.55 9.12 -10.30
CA ARG A 736 -6.45 9.94 -11.51
C ARG A 736 -7.76 10.65 -11.92
N ARG A 737 -8.92 10.18 -11.46
CA ARG A 737 -10.25 10.73 -11.77
C ARG A 737 -10.72 11.72 -10.69
N GLY A 738 -9.98 11.86 -9.60
CA GLY A 738 -10.39 12.65 -8.44
C GLY A 738 -11.35 11.91 -7.51
N GLN A 739 -11.45 10.58 -7.62
CA GLN A 739 -12.17 9.74 -6.66
C GLN A 739 -11.38 9.75 -5.35
N VAL A 740 -12.02 10.18 -4.26
CA VAL A 740 -11.37 10.34 -2.95
C VAL A 740 -11.42 9.01 -2.20
N SER A 741 -10.26 8.59 -1.68
CA SER A 741 -10.06 7.31 -0.97
C SER A 741 -9.97 7.53 0.54
N ASP A 742 -9.11 8.44 0.97
CA ASP A 742 -8.86 8.76 2.37
C ASP A 742 -8.87 10.27 2.61
N ILE A 743 -9.41 10.67 3.76
CA ILE A 743 -9.61 12.08 4.12
C ILE A 743 -9.19 12.33 5.56
N ASP A 744 -8.23 13.23 5.74
CA ASP A 744 -7.76 13.64 7.06
C ASP A 744 -7.96 15.16 7.26
N PRO A 745 -8.75 15.60 8.25
CA PRO A 745 -8.93 17.02 8.52
C PRO A 745 -7.63 17.66 9.04
N VAL A 746 -7.24 18.80 8.46
CA VAL A 746 -6.08 19.56 8.93
C VAL A 746 -6.50 20.42 10.12
N ALA A 747 -5.92 20.15 11.29
CA ALA A 747 -6.25 20.86 12.52
C ALA A 747 -5.96 22.37 12.43
N GLY A 748 -6.89 23.20 12.92
CA GLY A 748 -6.73 24.66 12.98
C GLY A 748 -6.98 25.40 11.67
N THR A 749 -7.53 24.74 10.64
CA THR A 749 -7.86 25.33 9.33
C THR A 749 -9.37 25.54 9.12
N GLU A 750 -10.18 25.40 10.17
CA GLU A 750 -11.63 25.59 10.09
C GLU A 750 -11.96 27.08 9.93
N ILE A 751 -12.77 27.40 8.92
CA ILE A 751 -13.20 28.75 8.60
C ILE A 751 -14.63 28.94 9.13
N THR A 752 -14.76 29.65 10.25
CA THR A 752 -16.05 29.91 10.93
C THR A 752 -16.51 31.35 10.86
N SER A 753 -15.68 32.27 10.33
CA SER A 753 -15.99 33.70 10.24
C SER A 753 -15.23 34.36 9.09
N GLY A 754 -15.65 35.57 8.70
CA GLY A 754 -15.08 36.33 7.59
C GLY A 754 -15.92 36.28 6.32
N THR A 755 -15.48 37.04 5.30
CA THR A 755 -16.25 37.26 4.07
C THR A 755 -16.53 35.98 3.28
N MET A 756 -15.58 35.03 3.26
CA MET A 756 -15.77 33.74 2.61
C MET A 756 -16.86 32.90 3.28
N TYR A 757 -16.85 32.85 4.62
CA TYR A 757 -17.87 32.13 5.39
C TYR A 757 -19.25 32.77 5.26
N GLU A 758 -19.33 34.10 5.31
CA GLU A 758 -20.56 34.85 5.11
C GLU A 758 -21.15 34.61 3.72
N ASN A 759 -20.33 34.70 2.66
CA ASN A 759 -20.77 34.41 1.30
C ASN A 759 -21.24 32.97 1.13
N ALA A 760 -20.50 32.01 1.69
CA ALA A 760 -20.89 30.59 1.65
C ALA A 760 -22.19 30.32 2.41
N THR A 761 -22.41 30.99 3.55
CA THR A 761 -23.65 30.90 4.33
C THR A 761 -24.84 31.45 3.55
N VAL A 762 -24.67 32.60 2.87
CA VAL A 762 -25.72 33.15 2.01
C VAL A 762 -26.02 32.21 0.82
N ALA A 763 -25.00 31.62 0.22
CA ALA A 763 -25.16 30.65 -0.87
C ALA A 763 -25.89 29.37 -0.41
N LEU A 764 -25.54 28.84 0.77
CA LEU A 764 -26.26 27.74 1.41
C LEU A 764 -27.73 28.13 1.66
N GLY A 765 -27.99 29.38 2.06
CA GLY A 765 -29.35 29.88 2.21
C GLY A 765 -30.15 29.94 0.92
N GLN A 766 -29.51 30.28 -0.22
CA GLN A 766 -30.18 30.22 -1.53
C GLN A 766 -30.49 28.79 -1.93
N PHE A 767 -29.56 27.85 -1.69
CA PHE A 767 -29.81 26.42 -1.87
C PHE A 767 -31.00 25.97 -1.00
N ASN A 768 -31.09 26.45 0.24
CA ASN A 768 -32.15 26.06 1.16
C ASN A 768 -33.55 26.44 0.66
N LYS A 769 -33.67 27.62 -0.01
CA LYS A 769 -34.92 28.02 -0.66
C LYS A 769 -35.37 27.00 -1.70
N VAL A 770 -34.46 26.56 -2.56
CA VAL A 770 -34.75 25.60 -3.63
C VAL A 770 -35.03 24.21 -3.04
N PHE A 771 -34.17 23.76 -2.12
CA PHE A 771 -34.27 22.44 -1.48
C PHE A 771 -35.64 22.18 -0.83
N ALA A 772 -36.18 23.17 -0.11
CA ALA A 772 -37.45 23.05 0.61
C ALA A 772 -38.67 23.51 -0.20
N ALA A 773 -38.49 24.21 -1.32
CA ALA A 773 -39.58 24.60 -2.23
C ALA A 773 -39.98 23.46 -3.17
N ILE A 774 -39.03 22.63 -3.62
CA ILE A 774 -39.30 21.50 -4.53
C ILE A 774 -40.41 20.59 -3.98
N PRO A 775 -40.43 20.14 -2.71
CA PRO A 775 -41.51 19.27 -2.22
C PRO A 775 -42.90 19.92 -2.14
N GLN A 776 -43.01 21.26 -2.11
CA GLN A 776 -44.26 21.97 -1.83
C GLN A 776 -45.11 22.28 -3.08
N SER A 777 -44.48 22.47 -4.24
CA SER A 777 -45.14 22.78 -5.53
C SER A 777 -45.96 21.62 -6.11
N PHE A 778 -45.71 20.41 -5.61
CA PHE A 778 -45.96 19.17 -6.33
C PHE A 778 -47.04 18.29 -5.69
N VAL A 779 -47.60 18.71 -4.55
CA VAL A 779 -48.57 17.94 -3.74
C VAL A 779 -50.03 18.36 -4.05
N GLY A 780 -50.27 19.25 -5.03
CA GLY A 780 -51.56 19.96 -5.15
C GLY A 780 -52.36 19.85 -6.46
N GLU A 781 -51.79 19.48 -7.61
CA GLU A 781 -52.49 19.56 -8.91
C GLU A 781 -52.86 18.18 -9.49
N GLU A 782 -54.11 18.01 -9.94
CA GLU A 782 -54.62 16.77 -10.51
C GLU A 782 -53.92 16.40 -11.83
N PRO A 783 -53.43 15.16 -12.02
CA PRO A 783 -53.36 14.58 -13.35
C PRO A 783 -54.80 14.29 -13.80
N GLY A 784 -55.25 14.97 -14.85
CA GLY A 784 -56.53 14.67 -15.50
C GLY A 784 -56.71 13.16 -15.73
N ARG A 785 -57.95 12.70 -15.54
CA ARG A 785 -58.54 11.34 -15.49
C ARG A 785 -57.97 10.18 -16.34
N ASN A 786 -57.00 10.41 -17.23
CA ASN A 786 -56.37 9.42 -18.11
C ASN A 786 -54.83 9.34 -18.00
N ARG A 787 -54.20 10.00 -17.03
CA ARG A 787 -52.74 9.94 -16.84
C ARG A 787 -52.38 8.99 -15.69
N SER A 788 -51.55 7.99 -15.98
CA SER A 788 -50.99 7.04 -14.99
C SER A 788 -49.75 7.58 -14.28
N TYR A 789 -49.59 8.90 -14.21
CA TYR A 789 -48.42 9.51 -13.59
C TYR A 789 -48.78 9.93 -12.16
N VAL A 790 -48.01 9.43 -11.20
CA VAL A 790 -48.08 9.86 -9.80
C VAL A 790 -47.38 11.21 -9.73
N SER A 791 -48.10 12.25 -9.32
CA SER A 791 -47.54 13.55 -8.99
C SER A 791 -46.47 13.39 -7.90
N SER A 792 -45.23 13.64 -8.32
CA SER A 792 -44.14 14.31 -7.60
C SER A 792 -44.09 14.20 -6.07
N TYR A 793 -43.08 13.47 -5.64
CA TYR A 793 -42.82 12.96 -4.30
C TYR A 793 -41.84 13.88 -3.55
N ASP A 794 -42.03 14.09 -2.25
CA ASP A 794 -41.01 14.69 -1.37
C ASP A 794 -39.81 13.74 -1.29
N TRP A 795 -38.89 13.88 -2.25
CA TRP A 795 -37.80 12.93 -2.47
C TRP A 795 -36.80 12.95 -1.30
N ALA A 796 -36.58 14.10 -0.66
CA ALA A 796 -35.73 14.20 0.53
C ALA A 796 -36.37 13.46 1.71
N GLY A 797 -37.68 13.67 1.94
CA GLY A 797 -38.46 12.95 2.92
C GLY A 797 -38.47 11.43 2.69
N PHE A 798 -38.55 11.00 1.44
CA PHE A 798 -38.44 9.59 1.07
C PHE A 798 -37.09 8.97 1.44
N LEU A 799 -35.99 9.65 1.10
CA LEU A 799 -34.65 9.17 1.41
C LEU A 799 -34.47 9.00 2.92
N VAL A 800 -34.98 9.95 3.71
CA VAL A 800 -34.98 9.85 5.18
C VAL A 800 -35.82 8.66 5.62
N ALA A 801 -37.03 8.48 5.07
CA ALA A 801 -37.90 7.35 5.43
C ALA A 801 -37.27 6.00 5.09
N ARG A 802 -36.51 5.94 4.00
CA ARG A 802 -35.80 4.74 3.55
C ARG A 802 -34.62 4.41 4.46
N LEU A 803 -33.77 5.39 4.77
CA LEU A 803 -32.67 5.23 5.73
C LEU A 803 -33.19 4.81 7.11
N TYR A 804 -34.28 5.44 7.55
CA TYR A 804 -34.94 5.08 8.80
C TYR A 804 -35.37 3.61 8.81
N ARG A 805 -36.00 3.11 7.72
CA ARG A 805 -36.42 1.70 7.60
C ARG A 805 -35.25 0.70 7.55
N GLN A 806 -34.10 1.10 7.02
CA GLN A 806 -32.89 0.27 7.00
C GLN A 806 -32.32 0.08 8.42
N HIS A 807 -32.27 1.14 9.22
CA HIS A 807 -31.75 1.10 10.58
C HIS A 807 -32.76 0.58 11.62
N GLU A 808 -34.04 0.97 11.51
CA GLU A 808 -35.12 0.56 12.42
C GLU A 808 -36.34 -0.01 11.66
N LYS A 809 -36.73 -1.26 12.00
CA LYS A 809 -37.81 -1.98 11.31
C LYS A 809 -39.23 -1.65 11.83
N ILE A 810 -39.37 -0.84 12.88
CA ILE A 810 -40.65 -0.69 13.63
C ILE A 810 -40.93 0.79 13.94
N VAL A 811 -42.20 1.16 13.77
CA VAL A 811 -42.85 2.43 14.15
C VAL A 811 -43.35 2.32 15.61
N PRO A 812 -43.21 3.32 16.50
CA PRO A 812 -43.19 4.77 16.26
C PRO A 812 -41.82 5.35 15.92
N LEU A 813 -41.81 6.48 15.20
CA LEU A 813 -40.60 7.25 14.94
C LEU A 813 -40.03 7.81 16.25
N LYS A 814 -38.71 7.86 16.34
CA LYS A 814 -37.99 8.54 17.42
C LYS A 814 -37.41 9.85 16.90
N ALA A 815 -37.59 10.93 17.66
CA ALA A 815 -37.08 12.25 17.29
C ALA A 815 -35.56 12.26 17.07
N ALA A 816 -34.77 11.63 17.96
CA ALA A 816 -33.32 11.58 17.83
C ALA A 816 -32.83 10.84 16.56
N THR A 817 -33.49 9.72 16.21
CA THR A 817 -33.17 8.98 14.99
C THR A 817 -33.59 9.79 13.76
N LEU A 818 -34.77 10.41 13.78
CA LEU A 818 -35.23 11.28 12.69
C LEU A 818 -34.27 12.46 12.45
N MET A 819 -33.79 13.12 13.52
CA MET A 819 -32.78 14.19 13.42
C MET A 819 -31.50 13.71 12.74
N ALA A 820 -30.97 12.56 13.16
CA ALA A 820 -29.75 12.00 12.59
C ALA A 820 -29.90 11.63 11.11
N GLU A 821 -31.00 10.97 10.74
CA GLU A 821 -31.25 10.58 9.35
C GLU A 821 -31.53 11.79 8.45
N SER A 822 -32.29 12.78 8.94
CA SER A 822 -32.50 14.05 8.23
C SER A 822 -31.20 14.81 8.01
N GLN A 823 -30.29 14.81 9.00
CA GLN A 823 -28.97 15.42 8.86
C GLN A 823 -28.12 14.70 7.80
N ILE A 824 -28.09 13.38 7.80
CA ILE A 824 -27.35 12.59 6.80
C ILE A 824 -27.87 12.91 5.39
N VAL A 825 -29.18 12.87 5.17
CA VAL A 825 -29.75 13.17 3.85
C VAL A 825 -29.39 14.59 3.42
N TYR A 826 -29.54 15.58 4.30
CA TYR A 826 -29.20 16.98 3.98
C TYR A 826 -27.72 17.15 3.58
N GLN A 827 -26.81 16.52 4.34
CA GLN A 827 -25.36 16.54 4.06
C GLN A 827 -25.02 15.96 2.68
N TRP A 828 -25.62 14.81 2.35
CA TRP A 828 -25.39 14.14 1.07
C TRP A 828 -25.97 14.96 -0.09
N VAL A 829 -27.16 15.51 0.09
CA VAL A 829 -27.80 16.36 -0.92
C VAL A 829 -26.92 17.58 -1.20
N TYR A 830 -26.51 18.30 -0.15
CA TYR A 830 -25.74 19.50 -0.32
C TYR A 830 -24.36 19.24 -0.92
N SER A 831 -23.67 18.17 -0.49
CA SER A 831 -22.38 17.79 -1.06
C SER A 831 -22.49 17.35 -2.52
N THR A 832 -23.55 16.64 -2.91
CA THR A 832 -23.84 16.33 -4.33
C THR A 832 -24.12 17.60 -5.12
N TYR A 833 -25.04 18.43 -4.63
CA TYR A 833 -25.43 19.70 -5.24
C TYR A 833 -24.23 20.60 -5.51
N PHE A 834 -23.40 20.81 -4.49
CA PHE A 834 -22.20 21.62 -4.59
C PHE A 834 -21.20 20.99 -5.56
N SER A 835 -21.01 19.66 -5.54
CA SER A 835 -20.08 18.98 -6.46
C SER A 835 -20.46 19.13 -7.93
N LEU A 836 -21.76 19.15 -8.24
CA LEU A 836 -22.28 19.35 -9.61
C LEU A 836 -22.14 20.81 -10.05
N TRP A 837 -22.53 21.75 -9.18
CA TRP A 837 -22.62 23.18 -9.51
C TRP A 837 -21.42 24.01 -9.02
N ARG A 838 -20.31 23.38 -8.63
CA ARG A 838 -19.12 24.03 -8.06
C ARG A 838 -18.60 25.23 -8.85
N ASN A 839 -18.72 25.21 -10.17
CA ASN A 839 -18.23 26.30 -11.04
C ASN A 839 -19.03 27.61 -10.85
N MET A 840 -20.25 27.53 -10.31
CA MET A 840 -21.09 28.69 -9.98
C MET A 840 -20.65 29.36 -8.67
N TYR A 841 -20.03 28.59 -7.77
CA TYR A 841 -19.68 29.04 -6.41
C TYR A 841 -18.18 29.33 -6.26
N LEU A 842 -17.33 28.59 -6.98
CA LEU A 842 -15.88 28.70 -6.90
C LEU A 842 -15.34 29.69 -7.94
N VAL A 843 -14.42 30.56 -7.51
CA VAL A 843 -13.72 31.49 -8.41
C VAL A 843 -12.53 30.78 -9.07
N PRO A 844 -12.45 30.69 -10.41
CA PRO A 844 -11.29 30.14 -11.09
C PRO A 844 -10.06 31.05 -10.93
N LEU A 845 -8.86 30.47 -10.76
CA LEU A 845 -7.62 31.26 -10.75
C LEU A 845 -7.16 31.57 -12.17
N GLU A 846 -6.70 32.81 -12.38
CA GLU A 846 -6.01 33.21 -13.63
C GLU A 846 -4.62 32.57 -13.77
N THR A 847 -3.95 32.26 -12.66
CA THR A 847 -2.63 31.63 -12.63
C THR A 847 -2.64 30.33 -11.85
N VAL A 848 -2.04 29.30 -12.42
CA VAL A 848 -2.04 27.95 -11.86
C VAL A 848 -1.10 27.90 -10.64
N VAL A 849 -1.62 27.52 -9.46
CA VAL A 849 -0.85 27.43 -8.21
C VAL A 849 -0.65 25.96 -7.84
N SER A 850 0.55 25.57 -7.40
CA SER A 850 0.80 24.20 -6.96
C SER A 850 0.03 23.88 -5.68
N ALA A 851 -0.57 22.69 -5.62
CA ALA A 851 -1.36 22.26 -4.46
C ALA A 851 -0.45 22.08 -3.23
N ALA A 852 -0.94 22.47 -2.06
CA ALA A 852 -0.20 22.33 -0.81
C ALA A 852 -0.02 20.85 -0.44
N ASN A 853 1.15 20.49 0.09
CA ASN A 853 1.51 19.11 0.46
C ASN A 853 1.27 18.08 -0.65
N ALA A 854 1.49 18.47 -1.91
CA ALA A 854 1.36 17.58 -3.05
C ALA A 854 2.34 16.40 -2.95
N THR A 855 1.81 15.19 -2.95
CA THR A 855 2.53 13.93 -2.83
C THR A 855 2.02 12.91 -3.83
N VAL A 856 2.95 12.07 -4.27
CA VAL A 856 2.72 10.92 -5.14
C VAL A 856 2.95 9.68 -4.30
N ILE A 857 1.91 8.87 -4.17
CA ILE A 857 1.83 7.70 -3.31
C ILE A 857 1.91 6.46 -4.18
N SER A 858 3.11 5.86 -4.21
CA SER A 858 3.40 4.66 -5.00
C SER A 858 3.79 3.49 -4.10
N ASN A 859 3.52 2.27 -4.56
CA ASN A 859 3.98 1.05 -3.89
C ASN A 859 5.44 0.77 -4.29
N THR A 860 6.38 0.93 -3.36
CA THR A 860 7.81 0.66 -3.61
C THR A 860 8.34 -0.47 -2.73
N TRP A 861 9.43 -1.07 -3.19
CA TRP A 861 10.10 -2.13 -2.42
C TRP A 861 10.95 -1.51 -1.31
N THR A 862 10.89 -2.14 -0.14
CA THR A 862 11.73 -1.78 1.01
C THR A 862 12.44 -3.00 1.54
N MET A 863 13.69 -2.80 2.01
CA MET A 863 14.43 -3.85 2.71
C MET A 863 14.31 -3.63 4.22
N ALA A 864 13.59 -4.54 4.87
CA ALA A 864 13.38 -4.55 6.30
C ALA A 864 14.29 -5.59 6.98
N PRO A 865 14.99 -5.23 8.06
CA PRO A 865 15.82 -6.17 8.80
C PRO A 865 14.93 -7.14 9.59
N SER A 866 15.36 -8.39 9.70
CA SER A 866 14.72 -9.33 10.62
C SER A 866 15.37 -9.21 11.99
N VAL A 867 14.70 -8.49 12.90
CA VAL A 867 15.11 -8.31 14.30
C VAL A 867 15.57 -9.63 14.96
N PRO A 868 14.83 -10.75 14.89
CA PRO A 868 15.27 -12.00 15.52
C PRO A 868 16.57 -12.54 14.94
N SER A 869 16.76 -12.47 13.61
CA SER A 869 17.99 -12.94 12.97
C SER A 869 19.19 -12.09 13.32
N LEU A 870 18.99 -10.76 13.40
CA LEU A 870 20.04 -9.82 13.77
C LEU A 870 20.50 -10.05 15.21
N VAL A 871 19.57 -10.20 16.15
CA VAL A 871 19.89 -10.51 17.56
C VAL A 871 20.66 -11.82 17.66
N MET A 872 20.18 -12.89 16.99
CA MET A 872 20.86 -14.19 17.00
C MET A 872 22.27 -14.09 16.42
N ALA A 873 22.46 -13.39 15.28
CA ALA A 873 23.76 -13.23 14.67
C ALA A 873 24.72 -12.44 15.58
N LEU A 874 24.26 -11.35 16.19
CA LEU A 874 25.07 -10.52 17.08
C LEU A 874 25.50 -11.30 18.33
N VAL A 875 24.59 -12.07 18.94
CA VAL A 875 24.89 -12.91 20.11
C VAL A 875 25.94 -13.98 19.77
N ILE A 876 25.84 -14.63 18.61
CA ILE A 876 26.78 -15.68 18.22
C ILE A 876 28.16 -15.09 17.90
N ILE A 877 28.24 -13.96 17.19
CA ILE A 877 29.52 -13.32 16.89
C ILE A 877 30.17 -12.76 18.17
N ALA A 878 29.37 -12.22 19.10
CA ALA A 878 29.85 -11.81 20.42
C ALA A 878 30.41 -13.02 21.20
N LEU A 879 29.72 -14.16 21.17
CA LEU A 879 30.24 -15.41 21.73
C LEU A 879 31.58 -15.80 21.09
N ASP A 880 31.72 -15.72 19.77
CA ASP A 880 32.96 -16.05 19.06
C ASP A 880 34.12 -15.12 19.44
N THR A 881 33.87 -13.80 19.58
CA THR A 881 34.89 -12.86 20.08
C THR A 881 35.36 -13.19 21.49
N LEU A 882 34.42 -13.53 22.38
CA LEU A 882 34.73 -13.97 23.74
C LEU A 882 35.58 -15.25 23.71
N VAL A 883 35.22 -16.22 22.87
CA VAL A 883 35.95 -17.49 22.74
C VAL A 883 37.38 -17.25 22.28
N VAL A 884 37.59 -16.43 21.24
CA VAL A 884 38.92 -16.10 20.74
C VAL A 884 39.79 -15.45 21.85
N LEU A 885 39.22 -14.52 22.62
CA LEU A 885 39.91 -13.85 23.74
C LEU A 885 40.25 -14.83 24.86
N VAL A 886 39.30 -15.66 25.29
CA VAL A 886 39.49 -16.68 26.34
C VAL A 886 40.53 -17.72 25.91
N VAL A 887 40.48 -18.19 24.67
CA VAL A 887 41.46 -19.15 24.13
C VAL A 887 42.87 -18.55 24.14
N PHE A 888 43.02 -17.31 23.67
CA PHE A 888 44.32 -16.65 23.65
C PHE A 888 44.87 -16.45 25.06
N GLY A 889 44.06 -15.91 25.98
CA GLY A 889 44.47 -15.68 27.37
C GLY A 889 44.81 -16.97 28.13
N THR A 890 44.07 -18.05 27.88
CA THR A 890 44.28 -19.32 28.60
C THR A 890 45.39 -20.21 28.03
N ARG A 891 45.67 -20.13 26.71
CA ARG A 891 46.60 -21.07 26.04
C ARG A 891 47.91 -20.46 25.58
N ARG A 892 48.01 -19.13 25.47
CA ARG A 892 49.27 -18.47 25.11
C ARG A 892 50.38 -18.83 26.11
N GLY A 893 51.54 -19.25 25.58
CA GLY A 893 52.73 -19.56 26.37
C GLY A 893 52.66 -20.85 27.22
N ARG A 894 51.53 -21.58 27.20
CA ARG A 894 51.34 -22.82 27.99
C ARG A 894 51.92 -24.07 27.33
N PHE A 895 52.14 -24.07 26.01
CA PHE A 895 52.81 -25.16 25.30
C PHE A 895 54.23 -24.76 24.87
N ARG A 896 55.26 -25.42 25.41
CA ARG A 896 56.70 -25.18 25.17
C ARG A 896 57.42 -26.35 24.49
N GLY A 897 56.80 -26.95 23.47
CA GLY A 897 57.43 -28.01 22.67
C GLY A 897 58.19 -27.46 21.46
N PRO A 898 59.25 -28.13 20.96
CA PRO A 898 60.00 -27.69 19.79
C PRO A 898 59.22 -27.79 18.46
N ARG A 899 58.16 -28.61 18.41
CA ARG A 899 57.28 -28.81 17.24
C ARG A 899 55.83 -28.96 17.68
N MET A 900 54.88 -28.82 16.75
CA MET A 900 53.46 -29.05 17.05
C MET A 900 53.09 -30.52 16.76
N PRO A 901 52.37 -31.24 17.65
CA PRO A 901 52.03 -32.66 17.48
C PRO A 901 50.91 -32.88 16.45
N ARG A 902 51.18 -32.56 15.18
CA ARG A 902 50.19 -32.66 14.08
C ARG A 902 50.20 -34.01 13.36
N SER A 903 51.26 -34.80 13.49
CA SER A 903 51.41 -36.11 12.83
C SER A 903 52.07 -37.13 13.74
N ILE A 904 51.79 -38.41 13.49
CA ILE A 904 52.38 -39.53 14.26
C ILE A 904 53.92 -39.50 14.15
N GLY A 905 54.46 -39.25 12.96
CA GLY A 905 55.91 -39.14 12.75
C GLY A 905 56.57 -37.99 13.53
N ALA A 906 55.83 -36.91 13.78
CA ALA A 906 56.27 -35.81 14.65
C ALA A 906 56.08 -36.11 16.15
N ILE A 907 55.53 -37.25 16.53
CA ILE A 907 55.38 -37.62 17.94
C ILE A 907 56.37 -38.72 18.30
N ILE A 908 56.66 -39.66 17.37
CA ILE A 908 57.55 -40.81 17.59
C ILE A 908 58.88 -40.44 18.31
N PRO A 909 59.65 -39.41 17.90
CA PRO A 909 60.90 -39.09 18.60
C PRO A 909 60.75 -38.65 20.07
N TRP A 910 59.55 -38.27 20.51
CA TRP A 910 59.27 -37.93 21.91
C TRP A 910 58.78 -39.14 22.74
N ILE A 911 58.41 -40.24 22.10
CA ILE A 911 57.87 -41.43 22.79
C ILE A 911 58.73 -42.68 22.63
N ALA A 912 59.54 -42.77 21.56
CA ALA A 912 60.30 -43.98 21.19
C ALA A 912 61.27 -44.52 22.26
N HIS A 913 61.56 -43.69 23.24
CA HIS A 913 62.63 -43.81 24.20
C HIS A 913 62.13 -43.74 25.66
N SER A 914 60.81 -43.72 25.81
CA SER A 914 60.12 -43.55 27.08
C SER A 914 59.95 -44.87 27.82
N ARG A 915 60.05 -44.83 29.16
CA ARG A 915 59.73 -45.98 30.03
C ARG A 915 58.23 -46.29 30.00
N MET A 916 57.42 -45.28 29.69
CA MET A 916 55.97 -45.42 29.48
C MET A 916 55.63 -46.47 28.39
N LEU A 917 56.51 -46.73 27.41
CA LEU A 917 56.21 -47.71 26.34
C LEU A 917 55.97 -49.12 26.85
N ASP A 918 56.54 -49.50 28.01
CA ASP A 918 56.34 -50.83 28.57
C ASP A 918 54.89 -51.07 29.01
N ASP A 919 54.16 -50.01 29.38
CA ASP A 919 52.73 -50.04 29.72
C ASP A 919 51.82 -50.34 28.51
N PHE A 920 52.35 -50.25 27.28
CA PHE A 920 51.58 -50.36 26.04
C PHE A 920 51.86 -51.61 25.21
N ARG A 921 52.78 -52.48 25.63
CA ARG A 921 53.11 -53.71 24.91
C ARG A 921 51.90 -54.64 24.78
N ASN A 922 51.66 -55.16 23.58
CA ASN A 922 50.53 -56.03 23.24
C ASN A 922 49.13 -55.40 23.42
N THR A 923 49.04 -54.06 23.45
CA THR A 923 47.76 -53.34 23.57
C THR A 923 47.22 -52.79 22.25
N TYR A 924 47.88 -53.07 21.11
CA TYR A 924 47.45 -52.57 19.79
C TYR A 924 46.07 -53.08 19.38
N THR A 925 45.76 -54.35 19.66
CA THR A 925 44.47 -54.98 19.33
C THR A 925 43.32 -54.53 20.24
N TRP A 926 43.61 -53.76 21.30
CA TRP A 926 42.59 -53.30 22.25
C TRP A 926 41.82 -52.08 21.74
N THR A 927 40.53 -52.03 22.09
CA THR A 927 39.71 -50.84 21.86
C THR A 927 40.15 -49.69 22.78
N ASN A 928 39.85 -48.45 22.40
CA ASN A 928 40.19 -47.27 23.20
C ASN A 928 39.59 -47.30 24.62
N ALA A 929 38.45 -47.98 24.82
CA ALA A 929 37.85 -48.16 26.15
C ALA A 929 38.68 -49.13 27.01
N LYS A 930 39.05 -50.30 26.47
CA LYS A 930 39.87 -51.30 27.18
C LYS A 930 41.25 -50.74 27.56
N ARG A 931 41.90 -50.00 26.64
CA ARG A 931 43.19 -49.35 26.92
C ARG A 931 43.07 -48.29 28.01
N ARG A 932 41.99 -47.50 28.02
CA ARG A 932 41.75 -46.50 29.07
C ARG A 932 41.55 -47.14 30.44
N GLU A 933 40.80 -48.23 30.51
CA GLU A 933 40.59 -48.97 31.75
C GLU A 933 41.89 -49.56 32.29
N HIS A 934 42.73 -50.13 31.42
CA HIS A 934 44.04 -50.65 31.81
C HIS A 934 44.96 -49.55 32.37
N LEU A 935 45.07 -48.42 31.68
CA LEU A 935 45.87 -47.28 32.17
C LEU A 935 45.32 -46.69 33.48
N ALA A 936 44.00 -46.75 33.69
CA ALA A 936 43.40 -46.33 34.95
C ALA A 936 43.76 -47.28 36.11
N ARG A 937 43.92 -48.59 35.84
CA ARG A 937 44.36 -49.57 36.84
C ARG A 937 45.83 -49.43 37.21
N LEU A 938 46.68 -48.96 36.29
CA LEU A 938 48.11 -48.73 36.56
C LEU A 938 48.35 -47.51 37.47
N ASP A 939 47.42 -46.54 37.50
CA ASP A 939 47.47 -45.27 38.26
C ASP A 939 48.79 -44.48 38.18
N LYS A 940 49.52 -44.66 37.08
CA LYS A 940 50.78 -43.94 36.81
C LYS A 940 50.55 -42.48 36.45
N ARG A 941 51.57 -41.66 36.69
CA ARG A 941 51.62 -40.23 36.35
C ARG A 941 52.61 -39.99 35.22
N TYR A 942 52.26 -39.11 34.29
CA TYR A 942 53.05 -38.84 33.09
C TYR A 942 53.35 -37.36 32.93
N GLY A 943 54.51 -37.04 32.37
CA GLY A 943 54.91 -35.67 32.05
C GLY A 943 55.54 -35.54 30.67
N PHE A 944 55.53 -34.34 30.10
CA PHE A 944 56.25 -34.00 28.86
C PHE A 944 57.23 -32.86 29.13
N ARG A 945 58.51 -33.22 29.29
CA ARG A 945 59.62 -32.30 29.55
C ARG A 945 60.92 -32.90 29.06
N MET A 946 62.03 -32.24 29.34
CA MET A 946 63.34 -32.86 29.18
C MET A 946 63.51 -33.88 30.31
N PHE A 947 63.70 -35.16 29.96
CA PHE A 947 64.02 -36.23 30.89
C PHE A 947 65.47 -36.68 30.67
N LEU A 948 66.14 -37.07 31.74
CA LEU A 948 67.42 -37.76 31.68
C LEU A 948 67.17 -39.23 31.40
N GLN A 949 67.62 -39.71 30.24
CA GLN A 949 67.36 -41.06 29.80
C GLN A 949 68.48 -42.03 30.21
N ALA A 950 68.24 -43.35 30.11
CA ALA A 950 69.19 -44.41 30.49
C ALA A 950 70.57 -44.34 29.79
N ASP A 951 70.69 -43.57 28.70
CA ASP A 951 71.94 -43.30 27.98
C ASP A 951 72.68 -42.02 28.45
N GLY A 952 72.20 -41.38 29.53
CA GLY A 952 72.84 -40.23 30.17
C GLY A 952 72.62 -38.89 29.46
N ARG A 953 71.74 -38.82 28.44
CA ARG A 953 71.45 -37.60 27.69
C ARG A 953 70.08 -37.02 28.03
N TRP A 954 69.96 -35.69 28.01
CA TRP A 954 68.70 -34.98 28.20
C TRP A 954 67.92 -34.90 26.89
N ARG A 955 66.69 -35.42 26.86
CA ARG A 955 65.82 -35.36 25.68
C ARG A 955 64.40 -34.95 26.02
N PHE A 956 63.74 -34.26 25.09
CA PHE A 956 62.29 -34.06 25.17
C PHE A 956 61.59 -35.40 24.98
N ALA A 957 60.94 -35.89 26.04
CA ALA A 957 60.21 -37.13 26.02
C ALA A 957 58.92 -37.02 26.82
N VAL A 958 57.92 -37.84 26.46
CA VAL A 958 56.77 -38.12 27.33
C VAL A 958 57.13 -39.33 28.16
N ASP A 959 57.34 -39.19 29.47
CA ASP A 959 57.77 -40.31 30.33
C ASP A 959 57.00 -40.35 31.66
N GLU A 960 57.11 -41.49 32.35
CA GLU A 960 56.54 -41.71 33.68
C GLU A 960 57.25 -40.84 34.74
N GLU A 961 56.47 -40.16 35.57
CA GLU A 961 56.93 -39.37 36.70
C GLU A 961 56.65 -40.12 38.01
N ALA A 962 57.68 -40.26 38.84
CA ALA A 962 57.53 -40.88 40.14
C ALA A 962 56.68 -39.98 41.05
N VAL A 963 55.69 -40.58 41.74
CA VAL A 963 55.01 -39.93 42.85
C VAL A 963 55.97 -39.97 44.03
N GLU A 964 56.71 -38.89 44.26
CA GLU A 964 57.42 -38.72 45.53
C GLU A 964 56.38 -38.70 46.65
N LEU A 965 56.39 -39.71 47.52
CA LEU A 965 55.68 -39.67 48.79
C LEU A 965 56.36 -38.61 49.66
N ASP A 966 55.64 -37.53 49.96
CA ASP A 966 56.06 -36.45 50.86
C ASP A 966 56.52 -37.00 52.21
N ASP A 967 57.79 -36.76 52.55
CA ASP A 967 58.18 -36.41 53.92
C ASP A 967 58.62 -34.94 53.86
N LYS A 968 57.69 -34.02 54.14
CA LYS A 968 57.99 -32.60 54.30
C LYS A 968 57.44 -32.10 55.64
N PRO A 969 58.24 -31.47 56.51
CA PRO A 969 57.73 -30.71 57.65
C PRO A 969 57.17 -29.35 57.20
N PRO A 970 56.34 -28.70 58.03
CA PRO A 970 55.28 -27.78 57.59
C PRO A 970 55.78 -26.39 57.16
N GLU A 971 55.00 -25.79 56.28
CA GLU A 971 55.08 -24.39 55.81
C GLU A 971 54.79 -23.38 56.92
N ASP A 972 55.44 -22.21 56.82
CA ASP A 972 54.89 -20.95 57.30
C ASP A 972 54.68 -19.99 56.10
N PRO A 973 53.66 -19.12 56.14
CA PRO A 973 53.04 -18.53 54.95
C PRO A 973 53.69 -17.20 54.56
N MET A 974 53.77 -16.91 53.25
CA MET A 974 53.98 -15.53 52.82
C MET A 974 53.19 -15.20 51.55
N ASP A 975 52.08 -14.51 51.80
CA ASP A 975 51.66 -13.24 51.23
C ASP A 975 51.97 -12.94 49.75
N GLY A 976 50.91 -12.65 49.00
CA GLY A 976 50.97 -12.35 47.58
C GLY A 976 51.38 -10.91 47.33
N THR A 977 52.46 -10.72 46.57
CA THR A 977 52.62 -9.69 45.52
C THR A 977 54.06 -9.67 45.00
N LYS A 978 54.32 -10.20 43.80
CA LYS A 978 55.49 -9.84 43.00
C LYS A 978 55.16 -9.74 41.51
N ALA A 979 55.47 -8.56 40.95
CA ALA A 979 55.51 -8.23 39.53
C ALA A 979 56.89 -8.60 38.93
N PRO A 980 57.08 -8.58 37.59
CA PRO A 980 58.05 -9.44 36.91
C PRO A 980 59.46 -8.83 36.78
N ASP A 981 60.47 -9.69 36.92
CA ASP A 981 61.89 -9.37 36.79
C ASP A 981 62.32 -9.06 35.34
N VAL A 982 63.19 -8.05 35.26
CA VAL A 982 63.87 -7.50 34.09
C VAL A 982 65.05 -8.41 33.69
N ILE A 983 65.24 -8.60 32.38
CA ILE A 983 66.33 -9.38 31.79
C ILE A 983 67.58 -8.47 31.66
N GLU A 984 68.66 -8.78 32.38
CA GLU A 984 69.99 -8.22 32.14
C GLU A 984 70.72 -8.96 31.01
N LEU A 985 71.23 -8.22 30.03
CA LEU A 985 72.08 -8.70 28.93
C LEU A 985 73.56 -8.60 29.34
N ARG A 986 74.33 -9.68 29.16
CA ARG A 986 75.79 -9.71 29.27
C ARG A 986 76.45 -9.23 27.95
N PRO A 987 77.51 -8.39 27.99
CA PRO A 987 78.22 -7.95 26.80
C PRO A 987 79.24 -8.98 26.28
N LEU A 988 79.39 -9.05 24.96
CA LEU A 988 80.44 -9.79 24.24
C LEU A 988 81.69 -8.90 24.07
N ALA A 989 82.86 -9.45 24.39
CA ALA A 989 84.16 -8.82 24.19
C ALA A 989 84.64 -8.94 22.73
N GLU A 990 85.29 -7.89 22.24
CA GLU A 990 85.85 -7.73 20.90
C GLU A 990 87.09 -8.62 20.65
N ALA A 991 87.23 -9.05 19.39
CA ALA A 991 88.35 -9.81 18.87
C ALA A 991 89.48 -8.88 18.38
N GLY A 992 90.71 -9.17 18.79
CA GLY A 992 91.92 -8.51 18.31
C GLY A 992 92.32 -8.95 16.90
N THR A 993 92.74 -7.98 16.09
CA THR A 993 93.44 -8.13 14.81
C THR A 993 94.89 -8.58 15.02
N PRO A 994 95.46 -9.46 14.17
CA PRO A 994 96.91 -9.64 14.06
C PRO A 994 97.52 -8.71 12.98
N PRO A 995 98.82 -8.39 13.07
CA PRO A 995 99.49 -7.40 12.21
C PRO A 995 99.96 -8.00 10.88
N GLY A 996 100.12 -7.11 9.89
CA GLY A 996 100.74 -7.41 8.61
C GLY A 996 102.26 -7.62 8.69
N ALA A 997 102.79 -8.28 7.68
CA ALA A 997 104.20 -8.27 7.31
C ALA A 997 104.32 -8.04 5.79
N GLU A 998 105.36 -7.28 5.45
CA GLU A 998 105.71 -6.69 4.15
C GLU A 998 106.17 -7.72 3.10
N SER A 999 106.26 -7.21 1.85
CA SER A 999 106.81 -7.74 0.59
C SER A 999 106.04 -8.85 -0.14
#